data_AF-A0A7M1XIN4-F1
#
_entry.id   AF-A0A7M1XIN4-F1
#
_cell.length_a   1.000
_cell.length_b   1.000
_cell.length_c   1.000
_cell.angle_alpha   90.00
_cell.angle_beta   90.00
_cell.angle_gamma   90.00
#
_symmetry.space_group_name_H-M   'P 1'
#
loop_
_entity.id
_entity.type
_entity.pdbx_description
1 polymer ?
#
loop_
_entity_poly.entity_id
_entity_poly.type
_entity_poly.pdbx_seq_one_letter_code
_entity_poly.pdbx_strand_id
1 'polypeptide(L)'
;MLTNKKKLTASLAAISLLVLAGCSEDEMRYPSNYKDTIVSTIKNDNNEEVPTAQDTFKKYFQSLTNDDAVYEKAVKKVLTTLADNVHGMLDTTESTPRLATYAAVNDQNKYVSVADQYYINGAKNEIYNVSSNKTSNLEARAKDNFVSTAKGGSYEEDNEWDESKYAKYLAENYYYLSNDVLAEGYDGETSLEKNATVQKLVTTSMKYDDLYSAANADAYNSYMQKELFDDMKVNYLTAEYIYNKSYASIGNSNARKVQVIAIADRSDETGDAQKLMDAYVKDYVQDKTSSLLGTDKDFSILSKLWKGLTVESLVRLVGSDNDGKAYLTITRKADNSAYDVAWKMGLPADKKTETKKLFARYGVTLGDDTLTIDSLSEVLTPAQEAWLEKYDIIDAQNGEYISGTLVGKVLEDAEKLVEGKNNWHKLDSSLESTYTGSYSYETSTGLRKAVDDLVVRDLTTEGTYLKSAGISSLPSALTDRIFSTRVSARTSVVNTLKNNPGVKGDDLTIYENDGNRYVTVADTISTDDNNIVYYDASSKTYYLTRILDVVDTAAIANPTVDSTSSIYTKAEQKQQIAWEVAYAMATTGSYKSDAGVYWLSRLNFEYFDDSFLEYMKSNYKDVFKTENPYASATKIDLASIWEA
;
A
#
# COMPACT_ATOMS: atom_id res chain seq x y z
N MET A 1 -20.02 -13.15 39.38
CA MET A 1 -20.47 -13.79 38.12
C MET A 1 -21.39 -12.81 37.40
N LEU A 2 -20.85 -12.12 36.39
CA LEU A 2 -21.56 -11.44 35.31
C LEU A 2 -20.47 -11.03 34.31
N THR A 3 -20.46 -11.71 33.17
CA THR A 3 -19.46 -11.64 32.10
C THR A 3 -19.69 -10.40 31.25
N ASN A 4 -18.81 -9.41 31.36
CA ASN A 4 -18.77 -8.26 30.45
C ASN A 4 -17.98 -8.65 29.19
N LYS A 5 -18.70 -8.91 28.09
CA LYS A 5 -18.13 -8.98 26.74
C LYS A 5 -17.59 -7.60 26.35
N LYS A 6 -16.27 -7.48 26.23
CA LYS A 6 -15.61 -6.28 25.70
C LYS A 6 -15.94 -6.14 24.21
N LYS A 7 -16.32 -4.92 23.82
CA LYS A 7 -16.61 -4.51 22.45
C LYS A 7 -15.30 -4.54 21.62
N LEU A 8 -15.30 -5.38 20.59
CA LEU A 8 -14.31 -5.40 19.52
C LEU A 8 -14.47 -4.11 18.72
N THR A 9 -13.48 -3.22 18.78
CA THR A 9 -13.42 -2.01 17.94
C THR A 9 -12.50 -2.32 16.78
N ALA A 10 -13.08 -2.77 15.67
CA ALA A 10 -12.37 -2.98 14.42
C ALA A 10 -12.19 -1.61 13.74
N SER A 11 -10.95 -1.12 13.73
CA SER A 11 -10.54 0.03 12.93
C SER A 11 -10.40 -0.44 11.48
N LEU A 12 -11.53 -0.45 10.75
CA LEU A 12 -11.50 -0.49 9.30
C LEU A 12 -10.79 0.78 8.81
N ALA A 13 -9.77 0.62 7.94
CA ALA A 13 -9.27 1.72 7.14
C ALA A 13 -10.45 2.44 6.49
N ALA A 14 -10.46 3.77 6.57
CA ALA A 14 -11.59 4.62 6.24
C ALA A 14 -12.09 4.40 4.80
N ILE A 15 -13.03 3.47 4.64
CA ILE A 15 -14.02 3.51 3.59
C ILE A 15 -14.84 4.74 3.92
N SER A 16 -14.81 5.75 3.04
CA SER A 16 -15.65 6.94 3.14
C SER A 16 -17.12 6.51 3.07
N LEU A 17 -17.69 6.11 4.20
CA LEU A 17 -19.11 5.94 4.38
C LEU A 17 -19.74 7.31 4.15
N LEU A 18 -20.57 7.39 3.12
CA LEU A 18 -21.46 8.52 2.88
C LEU A 18 -22.28 8.73 4.18
N VAL A 19 -21.97 9.79 4.91
CA VAL A 19 -22.81 10.22 6.03
C VAL A 19 -24.03 10.88 5.40
N LEU A 20 -25.17 10.20 5.43
CA LEU A 20 -26.46 10.74 4.99
C LEU A 20 -27.43 10.86 6.17
N ALA A 21 -28.14 11.98 6.17
CA ALA A 21 -29.05 12.41 7.22
C ALA A 21 -30.48 11.88 6.99
N GLY A 22 -31.04 11.36 8.09
CA GLY A 22 -32.41 10.92 8.43
C GLY A 22 -33.64 11.09 7.51
N CYS A 23 -34.37 9.96 7.46
CA CYS A 23 -35.79 9.68 7.77
C CYS A 23 -36.92 9.95 6.74
N SER A 24 -37.65 8.88 6.38
CA SER A 24 -38.97 8.54 6.98
C SER A 24 -39.34 7.06 6.77
N GLU A 25 -40.16 6.51 7.68
CA GLU A 25 -40.65 5.12 7.68
C GLU A 25 -41.62 4.85 6.51
N ASP A 26 -41.14 4.23 5.44
CA ASP A 26 -41.97 3.54 4.46
C ASP A 26 -41.67 2.02 4.52
N GLU A 27 -42.68 1.18 4.30
CA GLU A 27 -42.59 -0.28 4.45
C GLU A 27 -41.50 -0.87 3.53
N MET A 28 -40.44 -1.40 4.15
CA MET A 28 -39.34 -2.12 3.50
C MET A 28 -39.84 -3.18 2.50
N ARG A 29 -39.51 -3.02 1.21
CA ARG A 29 -39.63 -4.08 0.21
C ARG A 29 -38.27 -4.69 -0.08
N TYR A 30 -37.89 -5.70 0.72
CA TYR A 30 -36.87 -6.64 0.28
C TYR A 30 -37.39 -7.38 -0.96
N PRO A 31 -36.57 -7.59 -2.01
CA PRO A 31 -36.92 -8.57 -3.02
C PRO A 31 -37.14 -9.90 -2.28
N SER A 32 -38.24 -10.57 -2.54
CA SER A 32 -38.67 -11.76 -1.80
C SER A 32 -38.02 -13.05 -2.32
N ASN A 33 -37.45 -13.01 -3.54
CA ASN A 33 -36.73 -14.12 -4.15
C ASN A 33 -35.68 -13.66 -5.19
N TYR A 34 -34.86 -14.60 -5.68
CA TYR A 34 -33.77 -14.38 -6.66
C TYR A 34 -34.21 -13.91 -8.06
N LYS A 35 -35.53 -13.85 -8.32
CA LYS A 35 -36.16 -13.41 -9.57
C LYS A 35 -36.81 -12.03 -9.45
N ASP A 36 -36.79 -11.40 -8.27
CA ASP A 36 -37.38 -10.07 -8.08
C ASP A 36 -36.40 -9.01 -8.60
N THR A 37 -36.75 -8.40 -9.72
CA THR A 37 -35.96 -7.43 -10.48
C THR A 37 -36.11 -6.02 -9.90
N ILE A 38 -35.05 -5.45 -9.32
CA ILE A 38 -35.05 -4.05 -8.79
C ILE A 38 -34.85 -3.02 -9.94
N VAL A 39 -34.10 -3.40 -10.97
CA VAL A 39 -33.78 -2.62 -12.18
C VAL A 39 -33.99 -3.52 -13.40
N SER A 40 -34.64 -3.04 -14.48
CA SER A 40 -34.98 -3.89 -15.64
C SER A 40 -33.84 -4.74 -16.14
N THR A 41 -34.21 -5.96 -16.54
CA THR A 41 -33.73 -6.64 -17.74
C THR A 41 -33.54 -5.65 -18.90
N ILE A 42 -32.31 -5.45 -19.37
CA ILE A 42 -32.05 -4.64 -20.56
C ILE A 42 -32.89 -5.21 -21.71
N LYS A 43 -33.66 -4.38 -22.43
CA LYS A 43 -34.41 -4.85 -23.60
C LYS A 43 -33.52 -4.78 -24.83
N ASN A 44 -33.41 -5.87 -25.60
CA ASN A 44 -32.74 -5.84 -26.91
C ASN A 44 -33.55 -5.03 -27.94
N ASP A 45 -32.98 -4.83 -29.13
CA ASP A 45 -33.64 -4.18 -30.27
C ASP A 45 -34.95 -4.87 -30.69
N ASN A 46 -35.17 -6.11 -30.23
CA ASN A 46 -36.38 -6.92 -30.45
C ASN A 46 -37.37 -6.87 -29.28
N ASN A 47 -37.13 -6.03 -28.27
CA ASN A 47 -37.99 -5.83 -27.12
C ASN A 47 -38.09 -7.06 -26.19
N GLU A 48 -37.10 -7.96 -26.24
CA GLU A 48 -36.93 -9.13 -25.38
C GLU A 48 -36.07 -8.82 -24.15
N GLU A 49 -36.43 -9.39 -23.00
CA GLU A 49 -35.81 -9.13 -21.70
C GLU A 49 -34.46 -9.85 -21.53
N VAL A 50 -33.35 -9.10 -21.42
CA VAL A 50 -32.00 -9.61 -21.13
C VAL A 50 -31.67 -9.46 -19.63
N PRO A 51 -31.43 -10.55 -18.87
CA PRO A 51 -31.26 -10.47 -17.41
C PRO A 51 -30.03 -9.66 -16.99
N THR A 52 -30.24 -8.46 -16.45
CA THR A 52 -29.20 -7.57 -15.89
C THR A 52 -28.71 -7.97 -14.52
N ALA A 53 -29.36 -8.93 -13.88
CA ALA A 53 -29.08 -9.37 -12.53
C ALA A 53 -29.41 -10.85 -12.36
N GLN A 54 -28.90 -11.74 -13.23
CA GLN A 54 -28.88 -13.14 -12.84
C GLN A 54 -27.92 -13.33 -11.65
N ASP A 55 -28.53 -13.77 -10.55
CA ASP A 55 -27.94 -14.63 -9.52
C ASP A 55 -26.85 -14.09 -8.60
N THR A 56 -27.22 -13.32 -7.57
CA THR A 56 -26.57 -13.43 -6.24
C THR A 56 -27.39 -12.90 -5.05
N PHE A 57 -28.72 -13.00 -5.12
CA PHE A 57 -29.67 -12.53 -4.09
C PHE A 57 -29.30 -12.94 -2.65
N LYS A 58 -28.81 -14.16 -2.45
CA LYS A 58 -28.74 -14.75 -1.09
C LYS A 58 -27.59 -14.24 -0.22
N LYS A 59 -26.64 -13.44 -0.71
CA LYS A 59 -25.54 -12.95 0.16
C LYS A 59 -25.12 -11.49 0.03
N TYR A 60 -25.36 -10.85 -1.10
CA TYR A 60 -25.07 -9.42 -1.26
C TYR A 60 -26.03 -8.54 -0.45
N PHE A 61 -27.29 -8.98 -0.32
CA PHE A 61 -28.38 -8.25 0.35
C PHE A 61 -28.73 -8.78 1.75
N GLN A 62 -28.41 -10.03 2.11
CA GLN A 62 -28.71 -10.61 3.43
C GLN A 62 -27.82 -10.13 4.58
N SER A 63 -26.72 -9.42 4.30
CA SER A 63 -25.82 -8.83 5.32
C SER A 63 -26.21 -7.41 5.74
N LEU A 64 -27.33 -6.89 5.23
CA LEU A 64 -27.74 -5.49 5.37
C LEU A 64 -28.78 -5.32 6.47
N THR A 65 -28.64 -4.26 7.26
CA THR A 65 -29.52 -3.91 8.38
C THR A 65 -30.47 -2.74 8.09
N ASN A 66 -30.39 -2.10 6.91
CA ASN A 66 -31.23 -0.96 6.49
C ASN A 66 -31.30 -0.77 4.95
N ASP A 67 -32.31 -0.01 4.50
CA ASP A 67 -32.72 0.13 3.08
C ASP A 67 -31.72 0.89 2.20
N ASP A 68 -31.11 1.96 2.71
CA ASP A 68 -30.13 2.75 1.94
C ASP A 68 -28.93 1.93 1.49
N ALA A 69 -28.52 0.93 2.28
CA ALA A 69 -27.40 0.06 1.98
C ALA A 69 -27.73 -0.97 0.88
N VAL A 70 -29.01 -1.32 0.69
CA VAL A 70 -29.50 -2.18 -0.41
C VAL A 70 -29.39 -1.40 -1.72
N TYR A 71 -29.89 -0.17 -1.74
CA TYR A 71 -29.92 0.63 -2.94
C TYR A 71 -28.54 1.18 -3.34
N GLU A 72 -27.68 1.54 -2.38
CA GLU A 72 -26.28 1.89 -2.65
C GLU A 72 -25.54 0.74 -3.35
N LYS A 73 -25.74 -0.48 -2.86
CA LYS A 73 -25.20 -1.71 -3.43
C LYS A 73 -25.76 -2.01 -4.83
N ALA A 74 -27.04 -1.76 -5.06
CA ALA A 74 -27.64 -1.89 -6.39
C ALA A 74 -27.00 -0.91 -7.39
N VAL A 75 -26.79 0.35 -6.99
CA VAL A 75 -26.08 1.35 -7.81
C VAL A 75 -24.63 0.92 -8.08
N LYS A 76 -23.91 0.45 -7.06
CA LYS A 76 -22.55 -0.08 -7.22
C LYS A 76 -22.52 -1.21 -8.24
N LYS A 77 -23.46 -2.16 -8.17
CA LYS A 77 -23.55 -3.26 -9.14
C LYS A 77 -23.83 -2.79 -10.56
N VAL A 78 -24.69 -1.78 -10.73
CA VAL A 78 -24.94 -1.15 -12.04
C VAL A 78 -23.66 -0.55 -12.61
N LEU A 79 -22.91 0.19 -11.79
CA LEU A 79 -21.65 0.83 -12.20
C LEU A 79 -20.55 -0.21 -12.49
N THR A 80 -20.46 -1.30 -11.73
CA THR A 80 -19.46 -2.35 -12.01
C THR A 80 -19.78 -3.11 -13.29
N THR A 81 -21.06 -3.43 -13.54
CA THR A 81 -21.50 -3.98 -14.83
C THR A 81 -21.17 -3.03 -15.99
N LEU A 82 -21.37 -1.72 -15.82
CA LEU A 82 -20.97 -0.75 -16.83
C LEU A 82 -19.45 -0.77 -17.07
N ALA A 83 -18.64 -0.77 -16.02
CA ALA A 83 -17.18 -0.81 -16.12
C ALA A 83 -16.70 -2.06 -16.88
N ASP A 84 -17.30 -3.22 -16.58
CA ASP A 84 -16.98 -4.48 -17.24
C ASP A 84 -17.22 -4.44 -18.74
N ASN A 85 -18.30 -3.77 -19.15
CA ASN A 85 -18.69 -3.65 -20.55
C ASN A 85 -17.90 -2.57 -21.30
N VAL A 86 -17.70 -1.40 -20.70
CA VAL A 86 -16.99 -0.27 -21.34
C VAL A 86 -15.50 -0.56 -21.51
N HIS A 87 -14.90 -1.31 -20.57
CA HIS A 87 -13.46 -1.59 -20.58
C HIS A 87 -13.10 -3.02 -20.97
N GLY A 88 -14.09 -3.88 -21.20
CA GLY A 88 -13.88 -5.30 -21.50
C GLY A 88 -13.19 -6.03 -20.35
N MET A 89 -13.62 -5.77 -19.10
CA MET A 89 -13.07 -6.39 -17.87
C MET A 89 -13.76 -7.74 -17.53
N LEU A 90 -14.44 -8.35 -18.50
CA LEU A 90 -15.08 -9.66 -18.36
C LEU A 90 -14.03 -10.77 -18.27
N ASP A 91 -14.19 -11.65 -17.27
CA ASP A 91 -13.44 -12.90 -17.15
C ASP A 91 -14.04 -13.92 -18.13
N THR A 92 -13.49 -13.99 -19.35
CA THR A 92 -13.86 -15.06 -20.28
C THR A 92 -12.64 -15.91 -20.55
N THR A 93 -12.64 -17.11 -19.99
CA THR A 93 -11.80 -18.26 -20.37
C THR A 93 -11.96 -18.69 -21.84
N GLU A 94 -12.71 -17.94 -22.64
CA GLU A 94 -12.86 -18.16 -24.08
C GLU A 94 -11.78 -17.43 -24.88
N SER A 95 -11.19 -18.15 -25.83
CA SER A 95 -9.97 -17.85 -26.58
C SER A 95 -10.10 -16.73 -27.63
N THR A 96 -11.08 -15.83 -27.47
CA THR A 96 -11.18 -14.62 -28.29
C THR A 96 -11.70 -13.47 -27.42
N PRO A 97 -10.91 -12.42 -27.15
CA PRO A 97 -11.47 -11.18 -26.62
C PRO A 97 -12.46 -10.67 -27.66
N ARG A 98 -13.76 -10.78 -27.36
CA ARG A 98 -14.81 -10.20 -28.19
C ARG A 98 -14.76 -8.69 -28.06
N LEU A 99 -13.84 -8.09 -28.80
CA LEU A 99 -14.01 -6.76 -29.39
C LEU A 99 -15.20 -6.81 -30.36
N ALA A 100 -16.40 -7.01 -29.83
CA ALA A 100 -17.62 -6.67 -30.54
C ALA A 100 -17.68 -5.14 -30.54
N THR A 101 -16.96 -4.55 -31.50
CA THR A 101 -17.24 -3.27 -32.16
C THR A 101 -18.20 -2.33 -31.42
N TYR A 102 -17.80 -1.75 -30.28
CA TYR A 102 -18.51 -0.60 -29.73
C TYR A 102 -18.14 0.66 -30.52
N ALA A 103 -18.80 0.79 -31.66
CA ALA A 103 -18.80 2.00 -32.49
C ALA A 103 -19.66 3.14 -31.91
N ALA A 104 -20.13 3.03 -30.65
CA ALA A 104 -21.10 3.97 -30.05
C ALA A 104 -20.53 4.94 -28.99
N VAL A 105 -19.20 5.01 -28.81
CA VAL A 105 -18.56 6.19 -28.20
C VAL A 105 -17.58 6.79 -29.21
N ASN A 106 -18.11 7.26 -30.34
CA ASN A 106 -17.37 8.08 -31.30
C ASN A 106 -17.25 9.52 -30.78
N ASP A 107 -16.71 9.69 -29.56
CA ASP A 107 -16.01 10.92 -29.20
C ASP A 107 -14.61 10.71 -29.80
N GLN A 108 -14.20 11.55 -30.76
CA GLN A 108 -13.10 11.31 -31.71
C GLN A 108 -11.68 11.12 -31.10
N ASN A 109 -11.57 10.91 -29.80
CA ASN A 109 -10.32 10.67 -29.12
C ASN A 109 -10.33 9.28 -28.48
N LYS A 110 -9.71 8.32 -29.17
CA LYS A 110 -9.27 7.02 -28.63
C LYS A 110 -8.47 7.28 -27.34
N TYR A 111 -9.05 7.03 -26.18
CA TYR A 111 -8.31 7.01 -24.91
C TYR A 111 -8.34 5.60 -24.35
N VAL A 112 -7.15 5.03 -24.28
CA VAL A 112 -6.82 3.73 -23.72
C VAL A 112 -6.94 3.86 -22.19
N SER A 113 -7.75 3.02 -21.53
CA SER A 113 -7.95 3.11 -20.07
C SER A 113 -6.76 2.48 -19.34
N VAL A 114 -6.59 2.74 -18.04
CA VAL A 114 -5.49 2.12 -17.24
C VAL A 114 -5.66 0.59 -17.08
N ALA A 115 -6.80 0.04 -17.53
CA ALA A 115 -6.97 -1.40 -17.72
C ALA A 115 -6.18 -1.91 -18.93
N ASP A 116 -5.68 -1.06 -19.81
CA ASP A 116 -4.83 -1.46 -20.92
C ASP A 116 -3.38 -1.09 -20.53
N GLN A 117 -2.58 -2.04 -20.02
CA GLN A 117 -1.17 -1.73 -19.72
C GLN A 117 -0.45 -1.22 -20.98
N TYR A 118 0.15 -0.05 -20.84
CA TYR A 118 1.22 0.43 -21.72
C TYR A 118 2.52 -0.28 -21.30
N TYR A 119 2.88 -1.38 -21.98
CA TYR A 119 4.26 -1.87 -21.95
C TYR A 119 5.03 -1.20 -23.09
N ILE A 120 5.96 -0.31 -22.73
CA ILE A 120 6.98 0.20 -23.64
C ILE A 120 8.08 -0.87 -23.68
N ASN A 121 8.14 -1.66 -24.75
CA ASN A 121 9.42 -2.21 -25.18
C ASN A 121 9.72 -1.66 -26.57
N GLY A 122 10.84 -0.94 -26.66
CA GLY A 122 11.26 -0.25 -27.88
C GLY A 122 11.71 -1.24 -28.96
N ALA A 123 10.77 -1.87 -29.66
CA ALA A 123 10.99 -2.47 -30.97
C ALA A 123 9.65 -2.82 -31.64
N LYS A 124 9.36 -2.10 -32.74
CA LYS A 124 8.48 -2.49 -33.86
C LYS A 124 7.15 -3.20 -33.56
N ASN A 125 6.04 -2.47 -33.79
CA ASN A 125 4.76 -2.94 -34.35
C ASN A 125 4.44 -4.44 -34.24
N GLU A 126 4.25 -4.93 -33.02
CA GLU A 126 3.48 -6.15 -32.79
C GLU A 126 2.30 -5.79 -31.88
N ILE A 127 1.09 -6.04 -32.38
CA ILE A 127 -0.15 -5.96 -31.60
C ILE A 127 -0.06 -7.09 -30.57
N TYR A 128 0.52 -6.78 -29.41
CA TYR A 128 0.53 -7.70 -28.27
C TYR A 128 -0.91 -7.90 -27.80
N ASN A 129 -1.31 -9.16 -27.62
CA ASN A 129 -2.61 -9.54 -27.10
C ASN A 129 -2.90 -8.81 -25.78
N VAL A 130 -3.80 -7.82 -25.85
CA VAL A 130 -4.20 -6.96 -24.74
C VAL A 130 -4.99 -7.75 -23.67
N SER A 131 -5.43 -8.98 -23.95
CA SER A 131 -6.20 -9.80 -23.00
C SER A 131 -5.42 -10.27 -21.77
N SER A 132 -4.09 -10.43 -21.85
CA SER A 132 -3.29 -10.91 -20.70
C SER A 132 -2.84 -9.79 -19.75
N ASN A 133 -3.07 -8.52 -20.09
CA ASN A 133 -2.49 -7.38 -19.38
C ASN A 133 -3.51 -6.50 -18.64
N LYS A 134 -4.82 -6.74 -18.76
CA LYS A 134 -5.84 -5.90 -18.10
C LYS A 134 -6.16 -6.25 -16.67
N THR A 135 -6.21 -7.55 -16.41
CA THR A 135 -6.32 -8.13 -15.07
C THR A 135 -5.13 -7.76 -14.20
N SER A 136 -3.94 -7.54 -14.80
CA SER A 136 -2.68 -7.33 -14.07
C SER A 136 -2.61 -6.08 -13.17
N ASN A 137 -3.25 -4.96 -13.53
CA ASN A 137 -3.22 -3.72 -12.72
C ASN A 137 -4.25 -3.77 -11.58
N LEU A 138 -5.45 -4.29 -11.86
CA LEU A 138 -6.45 -4.61 -10.84
C LEU A 138 -5.89 -5.64 -9.85
N GLU A 139 -5.25 -6.69 -10.36
CA GLU A 139 -4.58 -7.71 -9.59
C GLU A 139 -3.42 -7.13 -8.77
N ALA A 140 -2.56 -6.27 -9.34
CA ALA A 140 -1.48 -5.62 -8.59
C ALA A 140 -2.02 -4.79 -7.42
N ARG A 141 -3.06 -3.97 -7.66
CA ARG A 141 -3.69 -3.18 -6.60
C ARG A 141 -4.43 -4.02 -5.57
N ALA A 142 -5.02 -5.13 -5.99
CA ALA A 142 -5.66 -6.08 -5.08
C ALA A 142 -4.61 -6.80 -4.23
N LYS A 143 -3.49 -7.21 -4.82
CA LYS A 143 -2.32 -7.74 -4.12
C LYS A 143 -1.76 -6.72 -3.11
N ASP A 144 -1.70 -5.43 -3.45
CA ASP A 144 -1.31 -4.37 -2.52
C ASP A 144 -2.31 -4.24 -1.35
N ASN A 145 -3.61 -4.39 -1.61
CA ASN A 145 -4.64 -4.39 -0.57
C ASN A 145 -4.51 -5.61 0.36
N PHE A 146 -4.19 -6.77 -0.19
CA PHE A 146 -3.86 -7.97 0.58
C PHE A 146 -2.62 -7.73 1.46
N VAL A 147 -1.52 -7.24 0.90
CA VAL A 147 -0.32 -6.88 1.68
C VAL A 147 -0.65 -5.88 2.78
N SER A 148 -1.47 -4.86 2.51
CA SER A 148 -1.93 -3.90 3.52
C SER A 148 -2.80 -4.55 4.60
N THR A 149 -3.58 -5.57 4.26
CA THR A 149 -4.38 -6.34 5.22
C THR A 149 -3.47 -7.22 6.08
N ALA A 150 -2.44 -7.79 5.48
CA ALA A 150 -1.44 -8.59 6.19
C ALA A 150 -0.57 -7.76 7.13
N LYS A 151 -0.36 -6.48 6.82
CA LYS A 151 0.25 -5.47 7.71
C LYS A 151 -0.73 -4.89 8.75
N GLY A 152 -1.98 -5.39 8.77
CA GLY A 152 -3.07 -4.89 9.60
C GLY A 152 -3.45 -5.88 10.70
N GLY A 153 -3.28 -5.46 11.96
CA GLY A 153 -3.30 -6.33 13.16
C GLY A 153 -4.57 -7.11 13.53
N SER A 154 -5.55 -7.31 12.64
CA SER A 154 -6.71 -8.18 12.91
C SER A 154 -6.41 -9.66 12.72
N TYR A 155 -5.38 -10.00 11.93
CA TYR A 155 -5.00 -11.37 11.60
C TYR A 155 -3.55 -11.68 11.99
N GLU A 156 -2.96 -10.80 12.80
CA GLU A 156 -1.63 -10.95 13.35
C GLU A 156 -1.73 -11.48 14.78
N GLU A 157 -0.78 -12.32 15.18
CA GLU A 157 -0.50 -12.63 16.58
C GLU A 157 0.97 -12.35 16.81
N ASP A 158 1.28 -11.50 17.80
CA ASP A 158 2.66 -11.10 18.09
C ASP A 158 3.41 -10.53 16.86
N ASN A 159 2.73 -9.72 16.04
CA ASN A 159 3.21 -9.16 14.76
C ASN A 159 3.54 -10.21 13.70
N GLU A 160 3.16 -11.47 13.92
CA GLU A 160 3.24 -12.52 12.92
C GLU A 160 1.89 -12.66 12.22
N TRP A 161 1.93 -12.41 10.92
CA TRP A 161 0.83 -12.69 10.02
C TRP A 161 0.47 -14.16 10.03
N ASP A 162 -0.80 -14.43 10.30
CA ASP A 162 -1.38 -15.76 10.29
C ASP A 162 -2.35 -15.87 9.10
N GLU A 163 -1.81 -16.35 7.97
CA GLU A 163 -2.57 -16.60 6.75
C GLU A 163 -3.77 -17.53 7.02
N SER A 164 -3.65 -18.48 7.95
CA SER A 164 -4.74 -19.42 8.27
C SER A 164 -5.93 -18.70 8.91
N LYS A 165 -5.68 -17.76 9.83
CA LYS A 165 -6.74 -16.92 10.43
C LYS A 165 -7.45 -16.09 9.38
N TYR A 166 -6.70 -15.51 8.43
CA TYR A 166 -7.30 -14.73 7.36
C TYR A 166 -8.09 -15.59 6.38
N ALA A 167 -7.54 -16.73 5.95
CA ALA A 167 -8.22 -17.67 5.07
C ALA A 167 -9.52 -18.21 5.70
N LYS A 168 -9.50 -18.49 7.01
CA LYS A 168 -10.69 -18.87 7.78
C LYS A 168 -11.72 -17.75 7.83
N TYR A 169 -11.29 -16.52 8.12
CA TYR A 169 -12.18 -15.36 8.05
C TYR A 169 -12.83 -15.24 6.67
N LEU A 170 -12.07 -15.41 5.59
CA LEU A 170 -12.61 -15.37 4.24
C LEU A 170 -13.63 -16.49 4.01
N ALA A 171 -13.33 -17.73 4.42
CA ALA A 171 -14.26 -18.85 4.26
C ALA A 171 -15.56 -18.69 5.08
N GLU A 172 -15.47 -18.13 6.29
CA GLU A 172 -16.63 -17.88 7.17
C GLU A 172 -17.52 -16.73 6.68
N ASN A 173 -16.94 -15.72 6.03
CA ASN A 173 -17.66 -14.53 5.58
C ASN A 173 -18.10 -14.59 4.10
N TYR A 174 -17.39 -15.37 3.26
CA TYR A 174 -17.64 -15.45 1.82
C TYR A 174 -17.89 -16.89 1.36
N TYR A 175 -19.16 -17.26 1.29
CA TYR A 175 -19.59 -18.63 0.93
C TYR A 175 -19.10 -19.19 -0.40
N TYR A 176 -18.83 -18.35 -1.40
CA TYR A 176 -18.35 -18.86 -2.68
C TYR A 176 -16.91 -19.35 -2.54
N LEU A 177 -16.16 -18.80 -1.58
CA LEU A 177 -14.86 -19.32 -1.18
C LEU A 177 -14.99 -20.61 -0.38
N SER A 178 -16.09 -20.79 0.37
CA SER A 178 -16.33 -22.06 1.08
C SER A 178 -16.49 -23.24 0.11
N ASN A 179 -17.08 -23.06 -1.07
CA ASN A 179 -17.29 -24.17 -2.02
C ASN A 179 -16.08 -24.46 -2.93
N ASP A 180 -15.29 -23.45 -3.31
CA ASP A 180 -14.02 -23.65 -4.05
C ASP A 180 -12.96 -24.36 -3.19
N VAL A 181 -13.08 -24.23 -1.86
CA VAL A 181 -12.17 -24.82 -0.85
C VAL A 181 -12.69 -26.15 -0.27
N LEU A 182 -14.00 -26.41 -0.34
CA LEU A 182 -14.66 -27.65 0.11
C LEU A 182 -14.95 -28.61 -1.04
N ALA A 183 -14.10 -28.64 -2.08
CA ALA A 183 -14.21 -29.58 -3.19
C ALA A 183 -14.53 -31.00 -2.67
N GLU A 184 -15.60 -31.57 -3.22
CA GLU A 184 -16.30 -32.74 -2.69
C GLU A 184 -15.37 -33.87 -2.23
N GLY A 185 -15.35 -34.13 -0.91
CA GLY A 185 -14.65 -35.29 -0.32
C GLY A 185 -13.70 -35.00 0.84
N TYR A 186 -13.79 -33.85 1.52
CA TYR A 186 -12.91 -33.49 2.63
C TYR A 186 -13.67 -33.35 3.94
N ASP A 187 -13.18 -34.00 5.00
CA ASP A 187 -13.73 -33.85 6.34
C ASP A 187 -13.53 -32.40 6.83
N GLY A 188 -14.56 -31.85 7.47
CA GLY A 188 -14.50 -30.49 8.00
C GLY A 188 -13.30 -30.35 8.93
N GLU A 189 -12.56 -29.24 8.77
CA GLU A 189 -11.43 -28.70 9.55
C GLU A 189 -10.07 -28.62 8.84
N THR A 190 -9.79 -29.30 7.72
CA THR A 190 -8.36 -29.62 7.41
C THR A 190 -7.69 -29.04 6.14
N SER A 191 -8.34 -28.29 5.24
CA SER A 191 -7.70 -27.89 3.96
C SER A 191 -7.01 -26.51 3.95
N LEU A 192 -7.62 -25.45 4.50
CA LEU A 192 -6.96 -24.13 4.62
C LEU A 192 -5.94 -24.08 5.76
N GLU A 193 -6.24 -24.74 6.89
CA GLU A 193 -5.39 -24.71 8.11
C GLU A 193 -4.08 -25.51 7.97
N LYS A 194 -3.98 -26.47 7.03
CA LYS A 194 -2.75 -27.28 6.84
C LYS A 194 -1.70 -26.63 5.95
N ASN A 195 -2.09 -25.80 4.98
CA ASN A 195 -1.17 -25.25 3.98
C ASN A 195 -0.70 -23.81 4.26
N ALA A 196 -1.37 -23.11 5.19
CA ALA A 196 -1.06 -21.74 5.62
C ALA A 196 -0.23 -21.70 6.93
N THR A 197 0.60 -22.71 7.18
CA THR A 197 1.15 -23.08 8.51
C THR A 197 2.38 -22.30 8.98
N VAL A 198 2.84 -21.28 8.25
CA VAL A 198 3.99 -20.47 8.70
C VAL A 198 3.50 -19.07 9.06
N GLN A 199 3.39 -18.82 10.36
CA GLN A 199 3.32 -17.47 10.90
C GLN A 199 4.56 -16.70 10.45
N LYS A 200 4.36 -15.55 9.81
CA LYS A 200 5.44 -14.75 9.21
C LYS A 200 5.48 -13.36 9.84
N LEU A 201 6.64 -12.94 10.32
CA LEU A 201 6.85 -11.56 10.73
C LEU A 201 6.81 -10.66 9.49
N VAL A 202 5.82 -9.77 9.41
CA VAL A 202 5.56 -8.98 8.20
C VAL A 202 6.54 -7.82 8.10
N THR A 203 7.56 -7.94 7.26
CA THR A 203 8.52 -6.84 7.04
C THR A 203 7.98 -5.83 6.05
N THR A 204 8.59 -4.63 6.04
CA THR A 204 8.13 -3.54 5.17
C THR A 204 8.30 -3.89 3.68
N SER A 205 9.31 -4.69 3.34
CA SER A 205 9.67 -5.11 1.98
C SER A 205 8.88 -6.30 1.44
N MET A 206 8.11 -7.01 2.27
CA MET A 206 7.34 -8.18 1.84
C MET A 206 6.24 -7.81 0.84
N LYS A 207 6.08 -8.65 -0.17
CA LYS A 207 5.07 -8.57 -1.23
C LYS A 207 4.03 -9.67 -1.05
N TYR A 208 3.01 -9.64 -1.91
CA TYR A 208 1.92 -10.62 -1.88
C TYR A 208 2.43 -12.06 -1.90
N ASP A 209 3.34 -12.39 -2.83
CA ASP A 209 3.87 -13.75 -2.97
C ASP A 209 4.73 -14.18 -1.76
N ASP A 210 5.24 -13.23 -0.97
CA ASP A 210 5.99 -13.52 0.26
C ASP A 210 5.05 -13.87 1.43
N LEU A 211 3.83 -13.31 1.43
CA LEU A 211 2.87 -13.40 2.54
C LEU A 211 1.80 -14.47 2.33
N TYR A 212 1.37 -14.68 1.09
CA TYR A 212 0.24 -15.53 0.74
C TYR A 212 0.71 -16.79 0.00
N SER A 213 0.23 -17.94 0.45
CA SER A 213 0.62 -19.23 -0.12
C SER A 213 -0.02 -19.45 -1.49
N ALA A 214 0.77 -20.03 -2.40
CA ALA A 214 0.25 -20.50 -3.70
C ALA A 214 -0.83 -21.59 -3.54
N ALA A 215 -0.87 -22.28 -2.40
CA ALA A 215 -1.88 -23.30 -2.09
C ALA A 215 -3.31 -22.72 -2.01
N ASN A 216 -3.45 -21.44 -1.68
CA ASN A 216 -4.73 -20.74 -1.57
C ASN A 216 -4.98 -19.74 -2.72
N ALA A 217 -4.14 -19.77 -3.76
CA ALA A 217 -4.16 -18.79 -4.85
C ALA A 217 -5.52 -18.67 -5.52
N ASP A 218 -6.21 -19.79 -5.77
CA ASP A 218 -7.53 -19.78 -6.43
C ASP A 218 -8.60 -19.09 -5.56
N ALA A 219 -8.60 -19.33 -4.24
CA ALA A 219 -9.51 -18.69 -3.32
C ALA A 219 -9.25 -17.17 -3.24
N TYR A 220 -7.98 -16.77 -3.17
CA TYR A 220 -7.62 -15.35 -3.18
C TYR A 220 -7.94 -14.68 -4.51
N ASN A 221 -7.73 -15.34 -5.65
CA ASN A 221 -8.15 -14.86 -6.95
C ASN A 221 -9.67 -14.66 -7.03
N SER A 222 -10.45 -15.66 -6.59
CA SER A 222 -11.91 -15.55 -6.48
C SER A 222 -12.35 -14.37 -5.62
N TYR A 223 -11.70 -14.15 -4.47
CA TYR A 223 -11.99 -13.02 -3.59
C TYR A 223 -11.61 -11.67 -4.22
N MET A 224 -10.41 -11.56 -4.80
CA MET A 224 -9.96 -10.35 -5.50
C MET A 224 -10.96 -9.95 -6.59
N GLN A 225 -11.39 -10.91 -7.40
CA GLN A 225 -12.35 -10.68 -8.48
C GLN A 225 -13.74 -10.26 -7.98
N LYS A 226 -14.23 -10.87 -6.89
CA LYS A 226 -15.62 -10.70 -6.44
C LYS A 226 -15.82 -9.57 -5.42
N GLU A 227 -14.79 -9.18 -4.68
CA GLU A 227 -14.91 -8.18 -3.60
C GLU A 227 -14.06 -6.94 -3.84
N LEU A 228 -12.80 -7.10 -4.27
CA LEU A 228 -11.86 -5.98 -4.39
C LEU A 228 -11.98 -5.26 -5.72
N PHE A 229 -12.21 -6.00 -6.81
CA PHE A 229 -12.26 -5.41 -8.14
C PHE A 229 -13.45 -4.47 -8.32
N ASP A 230 -14.57 -4.70 -7.65
CA ASP A 230 -15.76 -3.87 -7.78
C ASP A 230 -15.51 -2.40 -7.42
N ASP A 231 -14.85 -2.12 -6.29
CA ASP A 231 -14.49 -0.74 -5.93
C ASP A 231 -13.46 -0.14 -6.87
N MET A 232 -12.50 -0.95 -7.34
CA MET A 232 -11.48 -0.51 -8.28
C MET A 232 -12.08 -0.19 -9.65
N LYS A 233 -13.06 -0.97 -10.12
CA LYS A 233 -13.85 -0.74 -11.34
C LYS A 233 -14.63 0.57 -11.27
N VAL A 234 -15.28 0.84 -10.15
CA VAL A 234 -15.98 2.13 -9.92
C VAL A 234 -14.99 3.29 -9.88
N ASN A 235 -13.82 3.12 -9.25
CA ASN A 235 -12.76 4.13 -9.26
C ASN A 235 -12.22 4.35 -10.69
N TYR A 236 -12.18 3.33 -11.55
CA TYR A 236 -11.80 3.48 -12.96
C TYR A 236 -12.82 4.32 -13.74
N LEU A 237 -14.11 4.04 -13.60
CA LEU A 237 -15.16 4.87 -14.20
C LEU A 237 -15.09 6.33 -13.72
N THR A 238 -14.74 6.52 -12.45
CA THR A 238 -14.56 7.85 -11.87
C THR A 238 -13.31 8.53 -12.45
N ALA A 239 -12.20 7.81 -12.57
CA ALA A 239 -10.98 8.31 -13.20
C ALA A 239 -11.21 8.67 -14.67
N GLU A 240 -12.01 7.88 -15.40
CA GLU A 240 -12.38 8.16 -16.78
C GLU A 240 -13.21 9.43 -16.89
N TYR A 241 -14.19 9.60 -16.01
CA TYR A 241 -14.97 10.83 -15.93
C TYR A 241 -14.05 12.04 -15.70
N ILE A 242 -13.12 11.94 -14.75
CA ILE A 242 -12.15 13.00 -14.47
C ILE A 242 -11.32 13.30 -15.71
N TYR A 243 -10.80 12.26 -16.37
CA TYR A 243 -9.95 12.41 -17.56
C TYR A 243 -10.72 13.02 -18.75
N ASN A 244 -11.91 12.52 -19.06
CA ASN A 244 -12.66 12.91 -20.26
C ASN A 244 -13.48 14.20 -20.09
N LYS A 245 -13.95 14.50 -18.88
CA LYS A 245 -14.89 15.62 -18.62
C LYS A 245 -14.35 16.66 -17.65
N SER A 246 -13.34 16.31 -16.85
CA SER A 246 -12.74 17.21 -15.85
C SER A 246 -11.21 17.28 -15.96
N TYR A 247 -10.67 17.18 -17.19
CA TYR A 247 -9.21 17.06 -17.41
C TYR A 247 -8.42 18.19 -16.74
N ALA A 248 -8.95 19.42 -16.78
CA ALA A 248 -8.33 20.58 -16.13
C ALA A 248 -8.15 20.38 -14.61
N SER A 249 -9.02 19.61 -13.96
CA SER A 249 -8.94 19.30 -12.53
C SER A 249 -7.72 18.45 -12.20
N ILE A 250 -7.24 17.61 -13.13
CA ILE A 250 -6.00 16.85 -12.98
C ILE A 250 -4.81 17.81 -12.84
N GLY A 251 -4.71 18.81 -13.72
CA GLY A 251 -3.65 19.81 -13.67
C GLY A 251 -3.75 20.73 -12.44
N ASN A 252 -4.96 21.15 -12.10
CA ASN A 252 -5.23 22.01 -10.94
C ASN A 252 -5.02 21.29 -9.60
N SER A 253 -5.07 19.96 -9.59
CA SER A 253 -4.80 19.15 -8.40
C SER A 253 -3.40 19.35 -7.84
N ASN A 254 -2.46 19.80 -8.69
CA ASN A 254 -1.03 19.90 -8.37
C ASN A 254 -0.48 18.62 -7.74
N ALA A 255 -0.93 17.45 -8.22
CA ALA A 255 -0.52 16.17 -7.68
C ALA A 255 1.01 16.00 -7.71
N ARG A 256 1.52 15.28 -6.72
CA ARG A 256 2.94 14.96 -6.59
C ARG A 256 3.08 13.47 -6.34
N LYS A 257 3.94 12.81 -7.11
CA LYS A 257 4.43 11.49 -6.72
C LYS A 257 5.67 11.71 -5.88
N VAL A 258 5.61 11.30 -4.62
CA VAL A 258 6.72 11.51 -3.68
C VAL A 258 7.07 10.23 -2.97
N GLN A 259 8.29 10.22 -2.46
CA GLN A 259 8.79 9.24 -1.53
C GLN A 259 9.43 9.99 -0.37
N VAL A 260 8.99 9.71 0.85
CA VAL A 260 9.40 10.41 2.07
C VAL A 260 9.84 9.38 3.08
N ILE A 261 10.92 9.64 3.78
CA ILE A 261 11.29 8.90 4.99
C ILE A 261 11.33 9.85 6.18
N ALA A 262 10.81 9.39 7.31
CA ALA A 262 10.74 10.14 8.57
C ALA A 262 11.54 9.41 9.66
N ILE A 263 12.58 10.07 10.17
CA ILE A 263 13.46 9.53 11.22
C ILE A 263 13.43 10.47 12.41
N ALA A 264 12.81 10.03 13.50
CA ALA A 264 12.77 10.79 14.75
C ALA A 264 13.98 10.47 15.61
N ASP A 265 14.57 11.49 16.25
CA ASP A 265 15.54 11.26 17.32
C ASP A 265 14.91 10.41 18.43
N ARG A 266 15.73 9.57 19.05
CA ARG A 266 15.34 8.92 20.29
C ARG A 266 15.13 9.97 21.38
N SER A 267 14.21 9.71 22.31
CA SER A 267 13.91 10.67 23.38
C SER A 267 15.01 10.77 24.42
N ASP A 268 15.81 9.71 24.56
CA ASP A 268 16.91 9.57 25.50
C ASP A 268 18.29 9.88 24.90
N GLU A 269 18.44 9.76 23.59
CA GLU A 269 19.66 10.10 22.86
C GLU A 269 19.34 10.96 21.63
N THR A 270 19.73 12.24 21.69
CA THR A 270 19.45 13.21 20.61
C THR A 270 20.66 13.41 19.73
N GLY A 271 20.45 13.42 18.42
CA GLY A 271 21.47 13.75 17.42
C GLY A 271 21.89 12.56 16.56
N ASP A 272 21.59 11.32 16.94
CA ASP A 272 21.95 10.15 16.14
C ASP A 272 21.08 10.01 14.88
N ALA A 273 19.82 10.44 14.92
CA ALA A 273 19.02 10.53 13.70
C ALA A 273 19.64 11.50 12.71
N GLN A 274 20.16 12.64 13.19
CA GLN A 274 20.88 13.61 12.36
C GLN A 274 22.17 13.00 11.80
N LYS A 275 23.01 12.40 12.65
CA LYS A 275 24.26 11.76 12.21
C LYS A 275 24.01 10.71 11.13
N LEU A 276 23.00 9.86 11.32
CA LEU A 276 22.61 8.87 10.33
C LEU A 276 22.17 9.52 9.02
N MET A 277 21.31 10.53 9.10
CA MET A 277 20.80 11.22 7.91
C MET A 277 21.93 11.92 7.14
N ASP A 278 22.83 12.62 7.84
CA ASP A 278 23.97 13.31 7.24
C ASP A 278 24.95 12.31 6.60
N ALA A 279 25.24 11.20 7.28
CA ALA A 279 26.09 10.13 6.74
C ALA A 279 25.46 9.48 5.50
N TYR A 280 24.16 9.21 5.55
CA TYR A 280 23.42 8.64 4.42
C TYR A 280 23.41 9.58 3.23
N VAL A 281 23.03 10.85 3.42
CA VAL A 281 23.02 11.86 2.35
C VAL A 281 24.42 11.98 1.72
N LYS A 282 25.47 11.98 2.54
CA LYS A 282 26.84 12.00 2.04
C LYS A 282 27.15 10.78 1.16
N ASP A 283 27.02 9.55 1.67
CA ASP A 283 27.56 8.36 0.99
C ASP A 283 26.59 7.74 -0.04
N TYR A 284 25.28 7.85 0.16
CA TYR A 284 24.25 7.26 -0.72
C TYR A 284 23.68 8.26 -1.73
N VAL A 285 23.76 9.57 -1.47
CA VAL A 285 23.09 10.59 -2.29
C VAL A 285 24.09 11.52 -3.01
N GLN A 286 25.15 11.95 -2.33
CA GLN A 286 26.01 13.05 -2.81
C GLN A 286 27.41 12.62 -3.26
N ASP A 287 28.07 11.67 -2.62
CA ASP A 287 29.47 11.34 -2.92
C ASP A 287 29.62 10.53 -4.21
N LYS A 288 30.11 11.19 -5.27
CA LYS A 288 30.38 10.59 -6.59
C LYS A 288 31.40 9.45 -6.56
N THR A 289 32.20 9.34 -5.51
CA THR A 289 33.24 8.31 -5.36
C THR A 289 32.78 7.12 -4.53
N SER A 290 31.63 7.25 -3.85
CA SER A 290 31.06 6.19 -3.03
C SER A 290 30.48 5.08 -3.91
N SER A 291 30.80 3.82 -3.56
CA SER A 291 30.15 2.65 -4.16
C SER A 291 28.69 2.48 -3.76
N LEU A 292 28.21 3.25 -2.77
CA LEU A 292 26.84 3.22 -2.26
C LEU A 292 25.93 4.23 -2.96
N LEU A 293 26.48 5.11 -3.79
CA LEU A 293 25.73 6.16 -4.48
C LEU A 293 24.56 5.58 -5.28
N GLY A 294 23.35 6.02 -4.94
CA GLY A 294 22.11 5.62 -5.60
C GLY A 294 21.80 4.12 -5.50
N THR A 295 22.43 3.38 -4.59
CA THR A 295 22.09 1.97 -4.35
C THR A 295 20.75 1.80 -3.64
N ASP A 296 20.34 2.79 -2.84
CA ASP A 296 19.05 2.83 -2.17
C ASP A 296 18.00 3.57 -3.02
N LYS A 297 17.07 2.80 -3.60
CA LYS A 297 16.06 3.31 -4.53
C LYS A 297 14.78 3.78 -3.85
N ASP A 298 14.54 3.33 -2.63
CA ASP A 298 13.25 3.50 -1.97
C ASP A 298 13.30 3.90 -0.50
N PHE A 299 14.49 4.26 0.00
CA PHE A 299 14.76 4.49 1.42
C PHE A 299 14.62 3.24 2.30
N SER A 300 14.50 2.05 1.70
CA SER A 300 14.50 0.79 2.46
C SER A 300 15.81 0.58 3.20
N ILE A 301 16.95 0.93 2.60
CA ILE A 301 18.25 0.81 3.27
C ILE A 301 18.33 1.81 4.42
N LEU A 302 17.94 3.07 4.22
CA LEU A 302 17.95 4.07 5.29
C LEU A 302 17.01 3.68 6.46
N SER A 303 15.81 3.17 6.15
CA SER A 303 14.88 2.65 7.15
C SER A 303 15.51 1.51 7.97
N LYS A 304 16.12 0.55 7.28
CA LYS A 304 16.82 -0.59 7.88
C LYS A 304 18.01 -0.17 8.76
N LEU A 305 18.81 0.79 8.29
CA LEU A 305 19.92 1.38 9.06
C LEU A 305 19.44 2.04 10.36
N TRP A 306 18.30 2.74 10.33
CA TRP A 306 17.74 3.38 11.53
C TRP A 306 17.10 2.39 12.51
N LYS A 307 16.48 1.32 12.01
CA LYS A 307 16.04 0.20 12.87
C LYS A 307 17.25 -0.42 13.57
N GLY A 308 18.38 -0.52 12.87
CA GLY A 308 19.69 -0.86 13.44
C GLY A 308 19.86 -2.31 13.84
N LEU A 309 18.96 -3.20 13.43
CA LEU A 309 18.92 -4.59 13.87
C LEU A 309 20.16 -5.35 13.37
N THR A 310 21.12 -5.61 14.25
CA THR A 310 22.33 -6.40 13.92
C THR A 310 22.18 -7.86 14.30
N VAL A 311 23.05 -8.69 13.73
CA VAL A 311 23.12 -10.11 14.13
C VAL A 311 23.51 -10.24 15.61
N GLU A 312 24.42 -9.40 16.09
CA GLU A 312 24.78 -9.32 17.52
C GLU A 312 23.59 -8.88 18.39
N SER A 313 22.77 -7.92 17.94
CA SER A 313 21.54 -7.54 18.65
C SER A 313 20.62 -8.75 18.87
N LEU A 314 20.45 -9.59 17.84
CA LEU A 314 19.63 -10.81 17.93
C LEU A 314 20.22 -11.84 18.90
N VAL A 315 21.54 -12.02 18.90
CA VAL A 315 22.23 -12.90 19.85
C VAL A 315 21.98 -12.44 21.28
N ARG A 316 22.11 -11.14 21.55
CA ARG A 316 21.91 -10.57 22.88
C ARG A 316 20.47 -10.70 23.36
N LEU A 317 19.51 -10.40 22.49
CA LEU A 317 18.09 -10.39 22.84
C LEU A 317 17.51 -11.80 22.97
N VAL A 318 18.06 -12.77 22.25
CA VAL A 318 17.36 -14.05 22.08
C VAL A 318 18.23 -15.30 22.07
N GLY A 319 19.55 -15.14 22.04
CA GLY A 319 20.51 -16.24 22.11
C GLY A 319 20.96 -16.60 23.53
N SER A 320 20.34 -16.10 24.59
CA SER A 320 20.88 -16.20 25.96
C SER A 320 20.18 -17.27 26.81
N ASP A 321 20.94 -17.94 27.69
CA ASP A 321 20.36 -18.80 28.73
C ASP A 321 19.72 -17.99 29.88
N ASN A 322 19.10 -18.69 30.84
CA ASN A 322 18.43 -18.07 32.00
C ASN A 322 19.37 -17.20 32.88
N ASP A 323 20.69 -17.36 32.70
CA ASP A 323 21.75 -16.61 33.37
C ASP A 323 22.34 -15.51 32.46
N GLY A 324 21.79 -15.30 31.27
CA GLY A 324 22.24 -14.26 30.32
C GLY A 324 23.46 -14.64 29.47
N LYS A 325 23.87 -15.92 29.42
CA LYS A 325 25.03 -16.34 28.61
C LYS A 325 24.60 -16.80 27.22
N ALA A 326 25.25 -16.26 26.19
CA ALA A 326 24.99 -16.60 24.80
C ALA A 326 25.24 -18.10 24.50
N TYR A 327 24.32 -18.72 23.77
CA TYR A 327 24.38 -20.09 23.27
C TYR A 327 25.30 -20.25 22.04
N LEU A 328 25.64 -19.14 21.41
CA LEU A 328 26.50 -19.09 20.24
C LEU A 328 27.25 -17.76 20.20
N THR A 329 28.38 -17.76 19.51
CA THR A 329 29.17 -16.57 19.20
C THR A 329 29.15 -16.37 17.70
N ILE A 330 28.87 -15.15 17.26
CA ILE A 330 28.93 -14.76 15.86
C ILE A 330 30.07 -13.77 15.70
N THR A 331 30.94 -14.02 14.74
CA THR A 331 32.07 -13.13 14.44
C THR A 331 31.96 -12.64 13.01
N ARG A 332 31.98 -11.32 12.82
CA ARG A 332 32.08 -10.72 11.49
C ARG A 332 33.46 -10.98 10.91
N LYS A 333 33.53 -11.40 9.65
CA LYS A 333 34.82 -11.54 8.94
C LYS A 333 35.49 -10.19 8.78
N ALA A 334 36.82 -10.15 8.81
CA ALA A 334 37.59 -8.92 8.72
C ALA A 334 37.38 -8.12 7.42
N ASP A 335 36.91 -8.79 6.36
CA ASP A 335 36.58 -8.17 5.07
C ASP A 335 35.12 -7.70 4.98
N ASN A 336 34.34 -7.85 6.06
CA ASN A 336 32.92 -7.52 6.13
C ASN A 336 32.08 -8.20 5.03
N SER A 337 32.46 -9.41 4.62
CA SER A 337 31.73 -10.18 3.60
C SER A 337 30.68 -11.13 4.18
N ALA A 338 30.90 -11.65 5.39
CA ALA A 338 30.05 -12.67 6.01
C ALA A 338 30.25 -12.74 7.54
N TYR A 339 29.51 -13.65 8.17
CA TYR A 339 29.66 -14.03 9.57
C TYR A 339 30.11 -15.49 9.69
N ASP A 340 30.96 -15.76 10.68
CA ASP A 340 31.28 -17.10 11.16
C ASP A 340 30.48 -17.40 12.44
N VAL A 341 29.98 -18.63 12.55
CA VAL A 341 29.14 -19.08 13.66
C VAL A 341 29.88 -20.12 14.50
N ALA A 342 29.92 -19.92 15.81
CA ALA A 342 30.46 -20.88 16.76
C ALA A 342 29.43 -21.19 17.86
N TRP A 343 28.97 -22.43 17.90
CA TRP A 343 28.04 -22.90 18.94
C TRP A 343 28.78 -23.22 20.24
N LYS A 344 28.14 -22.94 21.38
CA LYS A 344 28.61 -23.38 22.69
C LYS A 344 28.75 -24.91 22.70
N MET A 345 29.91 -25.39 23.16
CA MET A 345 30.17 -26.83 23.28
C MET A 345 29.15 -27.49 24.22
N GLY A 346 28.60 -28.63 23.81
CA GLY A 346 27.63 -29.38 24.61
C GLY A 346 26.21 -28.79 24.63
N LEU A 347 25.91 -27.81 23.78
CA LEU A 347 24.55 -27.26 23.66
C LEU A 347 23.55 -28.34 23.18
N PRO A 348 22.42 -28.54 23.88
CA PRO A 348 21.38 -29.47 23.45
C PRO A 348 20.82 -29.18 22.05
N ALA A 349 20.45 -30.22 21.30
CA ALA A 349 20.00 -30.11 19.91
C ALA A 349 18.66 -29.37 19.77
N ASP A 350 17.77 -29.50 20.75
CA ASP A 350 16.52 -28.76 20.87
C ASP A 350 16.78 -27.25 20.99
N LYS A 351 17.77 -26.84 21.80
CA LYS A 351 18.16 -25.43 21.93
C LYS A 351 18.76 -24.86 20.65
N LYS A 352 19.59 -25.63 19.94
CA LYS A 352 20.04 -25.23 18.59
C LYS A 352 18.87 -25.02 17.65
N THR A 353 17.88 -25.92 17.68
CA THR A 353 16.70 -25.85 16.83
C THR A 353 15.84 -24.63 17.16
N GLU A 354 15.62 -24.35 18.44
CA GLU A 354 14.89 -23.16 18.93
C GLU A 354 15.57 -21.86 18.48
N THR A 355 16.88 -21.74 18.66
CA THR A 355 17.63 -20.56 18.21
C THR A 355 17.59 -20.42 16.68
N LYS A 356 17.75 -21.50 15.92
CA LYS A 356 17.65 -21.46 14.45
C LYS A 356 16.27 -20.96 13.99
N LYS A 357 15.18 -21.46 14.61
CA LYS A 357 13.81 -21.01 14.30
C LYS A 357 13.62 -19.52 14.55
N LEU A 358 14.19 -19.02 15.63
CA LEU A 358 14.05 -17.63 15.96
C LEU A 358 14.88 -16.71 15.05
N PHE A 359 16.10 -17.07 14.69
CA PHE A 359 16.84 -16.32 13.67
C PHE A 359 16.09 -16.32 12.33
N ALA A 360 15.46 -17.44 11.96
CA ALA A 360 14.66 -17.54 10.75
C ALA A 360 13.44 -16.59 10.73
N ARG A 361 12.85 -16.27 11.90
CA ARG A 361 11.78 -15.24 12.04
C ARG A 361 12.21 -13.88 11.47
N TYR A 362 13.49 -13.55 11.60
CA TYR A 362 14.07 -12.29 11.12
C TYR A 362 14.72 -12.42 9.74
N GLY A 363 14.43 -13.48 8.99
CA GLY A 363 15.03 -13.73 7.68
C GLY A 363 16.51 -14.10 7.75
N VAL A 364 16.96 -14.69 8.87
CA VAL A 364 18.35 -15.11 9.06
C VAL A 364 18.45 -16.62 9.14
N THR A 365 19.13 -17.23 8.17
CA THR A 365 19.36 -18.67 8.17
C THR A 365 20.68 -18.98 8.85
N LEU A 366 20.59 -19.61 10.01
CA LEU A 366 21.71 -19.97 10.87
C LEU A 366 22.15 -21.43 10.59
N GLY A 367 23.33 -21.57 9.99
CA GLY A 367 24.02 -22.84 9.77
C GLY A 367 24.78 -23.33 11.00
N ASP A 368 25.60 -24.37 10.81
CA ASP A 368 26.44 -24.90 11.90
C ASP A 368 27.75 -24.11 12.04
N ASP A 369 28.24 -23.52 10.95
CA ASP A 369 29.49 -22.76 10.85
C ASP A 369 29.32 -21.38 10.19
N THR A 370 28.21 -21.16 9.49
CA THR A 370 27.95 -19.97 8.68
C THR A 370 26.54 -19.44 8.93
N LEU A 371 26.31 -18.18 8.58
CA LEU A 371 25.00 -17.54 8.64
C LEU A 371 24.76 -16.76 7.36
N THR A 372 23.51 -16.79 6.88
CA THR A 372 23.06 -16.05 5.70
C THR A 372 21.87 -15.18 6.07
N ILE A 373 21.83 -13.97 5.51
CA ILE A 373 20.77 -12.98 5.72
C ILE A 373 20.00 -12.87 4.40
N ASP A 374 18.68 -13.06 4.45
CA ASP A 374 17.80 -12.90 3.30
C ASP A 374 17.82 -11.43 2.83
N SER A 375 17.71 -11.23 1.51
CA SER A 375 17.46 -9.92 0.91
C SER A 375 16.25 -9.17 1.48
N LEU A 376 15.20 -9.87 1.92
CA LEU A 376 13.99 -9.30 2.52
C LEU A 376 14.11 -9.09 4.03
N SER A 377 15.23 -9.48 4.63
CA SER A 377 15.48 -9.33 6.07
C SER A 377 15.72 -7.85 6.43
N GLU A 378 15.18 -7.43 7.57
CA GLU A 378 15.48 -6.14 8.19
C GLU A 378 16.80 -6.18 9.01
N VAL A 379 17.48 -7.33 9.08
CA VAL A 379 18.77 -7.49 9.78
C VAL A 379 19.91 -6.96 8.91
N LEU A 380 20.76 -6.12 9.49
CA LEU A 380 21.89 -5.49 8.81
C LEU A 380 22.90 -6.52 8.31
N THR A 381 23.40 -6.28 7.10
CA THR A 381 24.53 -7.02 6.54
C THR A 381 25.84 -6.59 7.21
N PRO A 382 26.91 -7.42 7.16
CA PRO A 382 28.23 -7.05 7.66
C PRO A 382 28.75 -5.70 7.17
N ALA A 383 28.51 -5.39 5.88
CA ALA A 383 28.94 -4.15 5.26
C ALA A 383 28.14 -2.94 5.77
N GLN A 384 26.84 -3.11 6.03
CA GLN A 384 26.01 -2.05 6.60
C GLN A 384 26.37 -1.78 8.06
N GLU A 385 26.68 -2.82 8.84
CA GLU A 385 27.18 -2.65 10.21
C GLU A 385 28.49 -1.89 10.24
N ALA A 386 29.46 -2.29 9.41
CA ALA A 386 30.73 -1.59 9.29
C ALA A 386 30.57 -0.12 8.83
N TRP A 387 29.55 0.15 8.01
CA TRP A 387 29.21 1.51 7.61
C TRP A 387 28.66 2.34 8.78
N LEU A 388 27.79 1.77 9.63
CA LEU A 388 27.30 2.46 10.84
C LEU A 388 28.42 2.71 11.85
N GLU A 389 29.34 1.76 12.01
CA GLU A 389 30.53 1.91 12.87
C GLU A 389 31.46 3.03 12.38
N LYS A 390 31.68 3.14 11.05
CA LYS A 390 32.49 4.20 10.44
C LYS A 390 31.99 5.61 10.80
N TYR A 391 30.68 5.75 11.06
CA TYR A 391 30.03 7.02 11.37
C TYR A 391 29.65 7.18 12.85
N ASP A 392 30.17 6.31 13.72
CA ASP A 392 29.93 6.34 15.17
C ASP A 392 28.42 6.32 15.53
N ILE A 393 27.61 5.62 14.72
CA ILE A 393 26.17 5.41 14.97
C ILE A 393 25.95 4.15 15.81
N ILE A 394 26.80 3.14 15.59
CA ILE A 394 26.93 1.98 16.46
C ILE A 394 28.39 1.83 16.87
N ASP A 395 28.61 1.40 18.10
CA ASP A 395 29.93 1.05 18.62
C ASP A 395 29.87 -0.34 19.26
N ALA A 396 30.75 -1.23 18.79
CA ALA A 396 30.90 -2.59 19.29
C ALA A 396 32.26 -2.78 20.00
N GLN A 397 32.84 -1.72 20.59
CA GLN A 397 34.11 -1.82 21.31
C GLN A 397 33.95 -2.28 22.76
N ASN A 398 34.94 -3.05 23.23
CA ASN A 398 35.11 -3.48 24.63
C ASN A 398 33.98 -4.34 25.23
N GLY A 399 33.17 -5.01 24.40
CA GLY A 399 32.12 -5.91 24.85
C GLY A 399 30.81 -5.21 25.25
N GLU A 400 30.77 -3.89 25.19
CA GLU A 400 29.57 -3.07 25.32
C GLU A 400 29.06 -2.77 23.90
N TYR A 401 27.75 -2.96 23.66
CA TYR A 401 27.15 -2.66 22.37
C TYR A 401 26.33 -1.39 22.54
N ILE A 402 26.84 -0.29 22.04
CA ILE A 402 26.19 1.02 22.10
C ILE A 402 25.64 1.32 20.71
N SER A 403 24.38 1.72 20.63
CA SER A 403 23.75 1.99 19.36
C SER A 403 22.76 3.13 19.48
N GLY A 404 22.98 4.21 18.73
CA GLY A 404 22.04 5.34 18.64
C GLY A 404 20.76 5.01 17.89
N THR A 405 20.63 3.80 17.37
CA THR A 405 19.49 3.32 16.57
C THR A 405 18.33 2.86 17.45
N LEU A 406 17.19 2.53 16.83
CA LEU A 406 16.02 2.06 17.56
C LEU A 406 16.24 0.75 18.33
N VAL A 407 16.99 -0.21 17.78
CA VAL A 407 17.30 -1.45 18.50
C VAL A 407 18.22 -1.21 19.69
N GLY A 408 19.08 -0.18 19.62
CA GLY A 408 19.94 0.22 20.73
C GLY A 408 19.15 0.50 22.00
N LYS A 409 18.01 1.20 21.87
CA LYS A 409 17.09 1.43 23.00
C LYS A 409 16.60 0.14 23.63
N VAL A 410 16.24 -0.83 22.80
CA VAL A 410 15.73 -2.13 23.25
C VAL A 410 16.83 -2.90 23.98
N LEU A 411 18.07 -2.83 23.50
CA LEU A 411 19.23 -3.46 24.14
C LEU A 411 19.58 -2.81 25.48
N GLU A 412 19.61 -1.48 25.55
CA GLU A 412 19.83 -0.74 26.80
C GLU A 412 18.75 -1.07 27.85
N ASP A 413 17.49 -1.18 27.41
CA ASP A 413 16.40 -1.58 28.28
C ASP A 413 16.55 -3.03 28.74
N ALA A 414 16.94 -3.94 27.84
CA ALA A 414 17.21 -5.33 28.17
C ALA A 414 18.30 -5.45 29.24
N GLU A 415 19.39 -4.70 29.11
CA GLU A 415 20.48 -4.67 30.09
C GLU A 415 20.01 -4.17 31.46
N LYS A 416 19.24 -3.07 31.51
CA LYS A 416 18.64 -2.56 32.76
C LYS A 416 17.73 -3.60 33.42
N LEU A 417 16.94 -4.33 32.63
CA LEU A 417 16.05 -5.38 33.14
C LEU A 417 16.83 -6.57 33.72
N VAL A 418 17.92 -6.98 33.07
CA VAL A 418 18.83 -8.02 33.57
C VAL A 418 19.52 -7.56 34.87
N GLU A 419 19.98 -6.31 34.94
CA GLU A 419 20.55 -5.75 36.17
C GLU A 419 19.53 -5.73 37.31
N GLY A 420 18.29 -5.33 37.05
CA GLY A 420 17.20 -5.31 38.03
C GLY A 420 16.86 -6.69 38.57
N LYS A 421 16.88 -7.72 37.72
CA LYS A 421 16.70 -9.13 38.11
C LYS A 421 17.79 -9.61 39.07
N ASN A 422 19.04 -9.20 38.82
CA ASN A 422 20.19 -9.58 39.62
C ASN A 422 20.37 -8.71 40.89
N ASN A 423 19.78 -7.51 40.91
CA ASN A 423 19.84 -6.58 42.03
C ASN A 423 18.53 -5.78 42.16
N TRP A 424 17.72 -6.15 43.16
CA TRP A 424 16.42 -5.53 43.41
C TRP A 424 16.46 -4.02 43.65
N HIS A 425 17.60 -3.45 44.08
CA HIS A 425 17.76 -2.00 44.24
C HIS A 425 17.89 -1.25 42.91
N LYS A 426 18.18 -1.96 41.81
CA LYS A 426 18.29 -1.42 40.45
C LYS A 426 17.06 -1.75 39.59
N LEU A 427 16.05 -2.41 40.16
CA LEU A 427 14.85 -2.79 39.43
C LEU A 427 14.04 -1.55 39.04
N ASP A 428 13.94 -1.31 37.74
CA ASP A 428 12.98 -0.36 37.17
C ASP A 428 11.65 -1.07 36.93
N SER A 429 10.74 -0.96 37.89
CA SER A 429 9.42 -1.60 37.82
C SER A 429 8.52 -1.02 36.72
N SER A 430 8.77 0.22 36.28
CA SER A 430 8.03 0.84 35.18
C SER A 430 8.46 0.27 33.83
N LEU A 431 9.77 0.07 33.67
CA LEU A 431 10.35 -0.59 32.51
C LEU A 431 9.95 -2.06 32.45
N GLU A 432 10.04 -2.78 33.58
CA GLU A 432 9.62 -4.18 33.66
C GLU A 432 8.14 -4.32 33.32
N SER A 433 7.26 -3.46 33.85
CA SER A 433 5.83 -3.46 33.49
C SER A 433 5.60 -3.20 32.01
N THR A 434 6.40 -2.34 31.38
CA THR A 434 6.32 -2.05 29.93
C THR A 434 6.66 -3.30 29.11
N TYR A 435 7.78 -3.96 29.39
CA TYR A 435 8.26 -5.16 28.68
C TYR A 435 7.63 -6.48 29.15
N THR A 436 6.68 -6.45 30.08
CA THR A 436 5.89 -7.62 30.48
C THR A 436 4.40 -7.45 30.15
N GLY A 437 4.00 -6.29 29.60
CA GLY A 437 2.59 -5.96 29.38
C GLY A 437 1.81 -5.96 30.70
N SER A 438 2.36 -5.30 31.72
CA SER A 438 1.85 -5.36 33.10
C SER A 438 1.80 -6.80 33.65
N TYR A 439 2.91 -7.53 33.51
CA TYR A 439 3.06 -8.93 33.97
C TYR A 439 2.16 -9.96 33.27
N SER A 440 1.71 -9.65 32.05
CA SER A 440 0.96 -10.59 31.20
C SER A 440 1.84 -11.66 30.57
N TYR A 441 3.13 -11.37 30.38
CA TYR A 441 4.13 -12.29 29.80
C TYR A 441 5.52 -12.02 30.36
N GLU A 442 6.46 -12.93 30.10
CA GLU A 442 7.86 -12.80 30.52
C GLU A 442 8.60 -11.68 29.77
N THR A 443 9.59 -11.07 30.42
CA THR A 443 10.40 -9.97 29.86
C THR A 443 11.04 -10.33 28.51
N SER A 444 11.50 -11.57 28.33
CA SER A 444 12.07 -12.08 27.08
C SER A 444 11.05 -12.00 25.92
N THR A 445 9.78 -12.25 26.22
CA THR A 445 8.69 -12.13 25.24
C THR A 445 8.39 -10.68 24.89
N GLY A 446 8.42 -9.76 25.85
CA GLY A 446 8.27 -8.33 25.54
C GLY A 446 9.43 -7.74 24.77
N LEU A 447 10.66 -8.13 25.09
CA LEU A 447 11.84 -7.70 24.34
C LEU A 447 11.78 -8.18 22.89
N ARG A 448 11.38 -9.44 22.66
CA ARG A 448 11.12 -9.97 21.31
C ARG A 448 10.03 -9.15 20.59
N LYS A 449 8.89 -8.91 21.25
CA LYS A 449 7.81 -8.09 20.69
C LYS A 449 8.27 -6.68 20.33
N ALA A 450 9.12 -6.07 21.13
CA ALA A 450 9.68 -4.75 20.82
C ALA A 450 10.58 -4.80 19.57
N VAL A 451 11.37 -5.86 19.36
CA VAL A 451 12.11 -6.06 18.10
C VAL A 451 11.15 -6.26 16.93
N ASP A 452 10.12 -7.09 17.11
CA ASP A 452 9.13 -7.32 16.07
C ASP A 452 8.44 -6.01 15.67
N ASP A 453 8.06 -5.16 16.65
CA ASP A 453 7.50 -3.83 16.43
C ASP A 453 8.45 -2.92 15.63
N LEU A 454 9.77 -3.06 15.78
CA LEU A 454 10.74 -2.32 14.97
C LEU A 454 10.83 -2.86 13.54
N VAL A 455 10.80 -4.17 13.37
CA VAL A 455 10.88 -4.85 12.06
C VAL A 455 9.69 -4.47 11.19
N VAL A 456 8.47 -4.52 11.74
CA VAL A 456 7.24 -4.20 11.00
C VAL A 456 7.02 -2.70 10.77
N ARG A 457 7.72 -1.84 11.51
CA ARG A 457 7.54 -0.38 11.43
C ARG A 457 7.97 0.15 10.06
N ASP A 458 7.01 0.75 9.35
CA ASP A 458 7.28 1.51 8.14
C ASP A 458 7.64 2.96 8.48
N LEU A 459 8.81 3.38 8.04
CA LEU A 459 9.30 4.75 8.18
C LEU A 459 9.17 5.54 6.89
N THR A 460 8.75 4.86 5.82
CA THR A 460 8.67 5.39 4.47
C THR A 460 7.23 5.66 4.07
N THR A 461 7.04 6.58 3.14
CA THR A 461 5.74 6.92 2.58
C THR A 461 5.95 7.22 1.11
N GLU A 462 5.39 6.38 0.23
CA GLU A 462 5.48 6.53 -1.21
C GLU A 462 4.11 6.50 -1.86
N GLY A 463 3.89 7.38 -2.85
CA GLY A 463 2.68 7.36 -3.65
C GLY A 463 2.43 8.65 -4.41
N THR A 464 1.34 8.65 -5.17
CA THR A 464 0.79 9.85 -5.82
C THR A 464 -0.24 10.49 -4.91
N TYR A 465 0.05 11.72 -4.50
CA TYR A 465 -0.72 12.42 -3.49
C TYR A 465 -1.24 13.76 -4.01
N LEU A 466 -2.35 14.18 -3.43
CA LEU A 466 -2.96 15.50 -3.62
C LEU A 466 -2.74 16.34 -2.36
N LYS A 467 -2.60 17.65 -2.46
CA LYS A 467 -2.46 18.50 -1.25
C LYS A 467 -3.62 18.30 -0.26
N SER A 468 -4.84 18.11 -0.76
CA SER A 468 -6.06 17.93 0.03
C SER A 468 -6.23 16.54 0.66
N ALA A 469 -5.49 15.52 0.20
CA ALA A 469 -5.70 14.13 0.60
C ALA A 469 -4.39 13.38 0.88
N GLY A 470 -3.25 14.06 0.82
CA GLY A 470 -1.99 13.44 0.45
C GLY A 470 -1.20 12.85 1.61
N ILE A 471 -0.79 13.68 2.57
CA ILE A 471 0.16 13.23 3.59
C ILE A 471 -0.08 13.99 4.89
N SER A 472 -1.16 13.62 5.60
CA SER A 472 -1.58 14.29 6.84
C SER A 472 -0.59 14.13 8.01
N SER A 473 0.31 13.15 7.93
CA SER A 473 1.35 12.89 8.92
C SER A 473 2.57 13.82 8.79
N LEU A 474 2.72 14.55 7.68
CA LEU A 474 3.86 15.43 7.48
C LEU A 474 3.64 16.84 8.07
N PRO A 475 4.72 17.50 8.53
CA PRO A 475 4.68 18.89 8.94
C PRO A 475 4.14 19.78 7.82
N SER A 476 3.24 20.72 8.15
CA SER A 476 2.57 21.57 7.16
C SER A 476 3.54 22.33 6.26
N ALA A 477 4.65 22.83 6.82
CA ALA A 477 5.68 23.53 6.05
C ALA A 477 6.36 22.63 4.99
N LEU A 478 6.56 21.34 5.29
CA LEU A 478 7.10 20.39 4.32
C LEU A 478 6.05 20.07 3.24
N THR A 479 4.80 19.82 3.65
CA THR A 479 3.67 19.59 2.75
C THR A 479 3.48 20.77 1.78
N ASP A 480 3.54 22.01 2.26
CA ASP A 480 3.42 23.20 1.43
C ASP A 480 4.54 23.35 0.40
N ARG A 481 5.76 22.88 0.72
CA ARG A 481 6.89 22.87 -0.22
C ARG A 481 6.73 21.80 -1.30
N ILE A 482 6.36 20.58 -0.91
CA ILE A 482 6.09 19.45 -1.83
C ILE A 482 5.06 19.89 -2.88
N PHE A 483 3.95 20.46 -2.42
CA PHE A 483 2.82 20.87 -3.26
C PHE A 483 2.94 22.32 -3.79
N SER A 484 4.11 22.95 -3.67
CA SER A 484 4.32 24.30 -4.16
C SER A 484 4.24 24.35 -5.69
N THR A 485 3.61 25.39 -6.23
CA THR A 485 3.63 25.73 -7.66
C THR A 485 5.01 26.17 -8.14
N ARG A 486 5.95 26.41 -7.21
CA ARG A 486 7.35 26.73 -7.51
C ARG A 486 8.13 25.48 -7.92
N VAL A 487 7.68 24.27 -7.57
CA VAL A 487 8.30 23.01 -8.03
C VAL A 487 7.93 22.80 -9.50
N SER A 488 8.91 22.85 -10.40
CA SER A 488 8.64 22.91 -11.83
C SER A 488 8.56 21.54 -12.49
N ALA A 489 7.61 21.39 -13.43
CA ALA A 489 7.57 20.31 -14.42
C ALA A 489 8.09 20.74 -15.81
N ARG A 490 8.66 21.95 -15.95
CA ARG A 490 9.14 22.46 -17.24
C ARG A 490 10.45 21.77 -17.64
N THR A 491 10.55 21.29 -18.88
CA THR A 491 11.74 20.57 -19.37
C THR A 491 13.02 21.37 -19.23
N SER A 492 12.97 22.68 -19.51
CA SER A 492 14.16 23.55 -19.42
C SER A 492 14.70 23.64 -17.99
N VAL A 493 13.82 23.76 -17.00
CA VAL A 493 14.19 23.81 -15.58
C VAL A 493 14.72 22.45 -15.15
N VAL A 494 13.96 21.38 -15.41
CA VAL A 494 14.33 20.04 -14.98
C VAL A 494 15.62 19.55 -15.62
N ASN A 495 15.85 19.83 -16.91
CA ASN A 495 17.12 19.50 -17.56
C ASN A 495 18.28 20.30 -16.98
N THR A 496 18.06 21.57 -16.61
CA THR A 496 19.09 22.39 -15.97
C THR A 496 19.48 21.78 -14.62
N LEU A 497 18.51 21.40 -13.79
CA LEU A 497 18.77 20.73 -12.51
C LEU A 497 19.48 19.39 -12.70
N LYS A 498 18.99 18.53 -13.61
CA LYS A 498 19.58 17.21 -13.90
C LYS A 498 21.04 17.30 -14.39
N ASN A 499 21.35 18.30 -15.22
CA ASN A 499 22.68 18.48 -15.76
C ASN A 499 23.66 19.11 -14.76
N ASN A 500 23.17 19.64 -13.64
CA ASN A 500 23.97 20.28 -12.59
C ASN A 500 23.62 19.68 -11.22
N PRO A 501 23.89 18.38 -10.99
CA PRO A 501 23.54 17.75 -9.73
C PRO A 501 24.32 18.35 -8.55
N GLY A 502 23.68 18.43 -7.39
CA GLY A 502 24.22 19.07 -6.17
C GLY A 502 24.20 20.61 -6.21
N VAL A 503 23.59 21.21 -7.25
CA VAL A 503 23.38 22.66 -7.36
C VAL A 503 21.90 22.97 -7.38
N LYS A 504 21.40 23.71 -6.39
CA LYS A 504 20.02 24.19 -6.40
C LYS A 504 19.81 25.16 -7.57
N GLY A 505 18.74 24.93 -8.34
CA GLY A 505 18.41 25.74 -9.51
C GLY A 505 17.15 26.57 -9.31
N ASP A 506 16.36 26.70 -10.38
CA ASP A 506 15.26 27.66 -10.48
C ASP A 506 13.96 27.24 -9.75
N ASP A 507 14.01 26.24 -8.87
CA ASP A 507 12.87 25.81 -8.06
C ASP A 507 13.24 25.39 -6.62
N LEU A 508 12.28 24.81 -5.88
CA LEU A 508 12.46 24.37 -4.49
C LEU A 508 13.11 22.99 -4.36
N THR A 509 13.66 22.45 -5.44
CA THR A 509 14.25 21.11 -5.49
C THR A 509 15.67 21.12 -6.03
N ILE A 510 16.36 20.01 -5.82
CA ILE A 510 17.71 19.78 -6.32
C ILE A 510 17.80 18.35 -6.85
N TYR A 511 18.48 18.17 -7.98
CA TYR A 511 18.89 16.82 -8.38
C TYR A 511 20.22 16.52 -7.71
N GLU A 512 20.34 15.34 -7.10
CA GLU A 512 21.58 14.91 -6.47
C GLU A 512 22.32 13.89 -7.34
N ASN A 513 23.53 13.52 -6.91
CA ASN A 513 24.42 12.67 -7.70
C ASN A 513 23.91 11.22 -7.83
N ASP A 514 22.96 10.81 -7.00
CA ASP A 514 22.23 9.55 -7.14
C ASP A 514 21.18 9.55 -8.28
N GLY A 515 20.98 10.71 -8.91
CA GLY A 515 20.04 10.90 -10.02
C GLY A 515 18.61 11.22 -9.59
N ASN A 516 18.35 11.31 -8.28
CA ASN A 516 17.03 11.61 -7.74
C ASN A 516 16.85 13.11 -7.47
N ARG A 517 15.59 13.54 -7.43
CA ARG A 517 15.20 14.93 -7.17
C ARG A 517 14.68 15.08 -5.75
N TYR A 518 15.26 15.97 -4.97
CA TYR A 518 14.96 16.17 -3.56
C TYR A 518 14.34 17.53 -3.29
N VAL A 519 13.44 17.60 -2.30
CA VAL A 519 12.92 18.88 -1.78
C VAL A 519 13.98 19.52 -0.90
N THR A 520 14.20 20.82 -1.07
CA THR A 520 15.16 21.60 -0.27
C THR A 520 14.50 22.19 0.98
N VAL A 521 15.31 22.49 2.00
CA VAL A 521 14.83 23.13 3.24
C VAL A 521 14.42 24.58 3.02
N ALA A 522 15.06 25.28 2.09
CA ALA A 522 14.68 26.64 1.78
C ALA A 522 13.30 26.73 1.08
N ASP A 523 12.43 27.57 1.63
CA ASP A 523 11.10 27.91 1.11
C ASP A 523 11.14 28.96 -0.02
N THR A 524 12.34 29.46 -0.32
CA THR A 524 12.64 30.41 -1.38
C THR A 524 13.61 29.81 -2.39
N ILE A 525 13.50 30.29 -3.62
CA ILE A 525 14.47 30.01 -4.68
C ILE A 525 15.70 30.87 -4.35
N SER A 526 16.74 30.22 -3.84
CA SER A 526 18.02 30.80 -3.44
C SER A 526 19.12 29.82 -3.84
N THR A 527 20.30 30.33 -4.17
CA THR A 527 21.49 29.54 -4.52
C THR A 527 22.26 29.02 -3.31
N ASP A 528 21.89 29.44 -2.10
CA ASP A 528 22.76 29.34 -0.92
C ASP A 528 22.38 28.20 0.04
N ASP A 529 21.22 27.57 -0.14
CA ASP A 529 20.74 26.47 0.71
C ASP A 529 20.40 25.23 -0.13
N ASN A 530 21.37 24.31 -0.19
CA ASN A 530 21.26 23.01 -0.83
C ASN A 530 20.89 21.91 0.17
N ASN A 531 20.50 22.24 1.41
CA ASN A 531 20.13 21.22 2.37
C ASN A 531 18.82 20.54 1.93
N ILE A 532 18.84 19.21 1.93
CA ILE A 532 17.72 18.34 1.55
C ILE A 532 17.09 17.62 2.75
N VAL A 533 17.67 17.81 3.95
CA VAL A 533 17.19 17.23 5.21
C VAL A 533 16.36 18.26 5.94
N TYR A 534 15.04 18.04 5.97
CA TYR A 534 14.12 18.89 6.71
C TYR A 534 13.99 18.42 8.17
N TYR A 535 14.23 19.30 9.13
CA TYR A 535 14.03 19.02 10.55
C TYR A 535 12.77 19.69 11.08
N ASP A 536 11.88 18.90 11.67
CA ASP A 536 10.75 19.39 12.43
C ASP A 536 11.06 19.37 13.93
N ALA A 537 11.29 20.56 14.49
CA ALA A 537 11.58 20.72 15.91
C ALA A 537 10.43 20.31 16.83
N SER A 538 9.18 20.27 16.34
CA SER A 538 8.02 19.91 17.17
C SER A 538 7.94 18.41 17.44
N SER A 539 8.22 17.58 16.43
CA SER A 539 8.27 16.13 16.56
C SER A 539 9.68 15.58 16.76
N LYS A 540 10.72 16.42 16.67
CA LYS A 540 12.15 16.03 16.62
C LYS A 540 12.43 15.02 15.50
N THR A 541 11.80 15.23 14.35
CA THR A 541 11.86 14.32 13.20
C THR A 541 12.59 14.95 12.03
N TYR A 542 13.52 14.19 11.45
CA TYR A 542 14.22 14.49 10.22
C TYR A 542 13.50 13.82 9.05
N TYR A 543 13.34 14.57 7.97
CA TYR A 543 12.66 14.12 6.77
C TYR A 543 13.57 14.28 5.57
N LEU A 544 13.61 13.24 4.75
CA LEU A 544 14.21 13.28 3.42
C LEU A 544 13.12 12.98 2.40
N THR A 545 12.94 13.87 1.41
CA THR A 545 11.82 13.81 0.47
C THR A 545 12.30 13.83 -0.97
N ARG A 546 11.99 12.76 -1.71
CA ARG A 546 12.15 12.67 -3.16
C ARG A 546 10.85 13.07 -3.86
N ILE A 547 10.99 13.85 -4.93
CA ILE A 547 9.93 14.15 -5.89
C ILE A 547 10.15 13.28 -7.13
N LEU A 548 9.29 12.27 -7.29
CA LEU A 548 9.33 11.34 -8.42
C LEU A 548 8.61 11.93 -9.64
N ASP A 549 7.45 12.56 -9.43
CA ASP A 549 6.67 13.21 -10.48
C ASP A 549 6.02 14.52 -10.02
N VAL A 550 5.89 15.45 -10.97
CA VAL A 550 5.28 16.77 -10.77
C VAL A 550 4.19 16.96 -11.81
N VAL A 551 2.95 17.01 -11.35
CA VAL A 551 1.80 17.26 -12.22
C VAL A 551 1.28 18.67 -11.97
N ASP A 552 1.22 19.43 -13.05
CA ASP A 552 0.57 20.74 -13.11
C ASP A 552 -0.13 20.91 -14.46
N THR A 553 -0.96 21.95 -14.60
CA THR A 553 -1.74 22.21 -15.81
C THR A 553 -0.89 22.36 -17.06
N ALA A 554 0.34 22.88 -16.96
CA ALA A 554 1.23 23.04 -18.11
C ALA A 554 1.92 21.71 -18.48
N ALA A 555 2.25 20.88 -17.49
CA ALA A 555 2.94 19.60 -17.65
C ALA A 555 2.13 18.61 -18.49
N ILE A 556 0.82 18.59 -18.28
CA ILE A 556 -0.12 17.68 -18.94
C ILE A 556 -0.94 18.34 -20.06
N ALA A 557 -0.63 19.59 -20.42
CA ALA A 557 -1.34 20.29 -21.49
C ALA A 557 -1.28 19.51 -22.82
N ASN A 558 -2.41 19.45 -23.52
CA ASN A 558 -2.60 18.73 -24.79
C ASN A 558 -2.07 17.27 -24.71
N PRO A 559 -2.81 16.34 -24.06
CA PRO A 559 -2.35 14.97 -23.82
C PRO A 559 -2.15 14.13 -25.09
N THR A 560 -2.62 14.60 -26.25
CA THR A 560 -2.55 13.88 -27.52
C THR A 560 -1.32 14.23 -28.36
N VAL A 561 -0.46 15.13 -27.88
CA VAL A 561 0.73 15.58 -28.62
C VAL A 561 1.98 15.56 -27.74
N ASP A 562 3.10 15.22 -28.38
CA ASP A 562 4.44 15.34 -27.81
C ASP A 562 4.69 16.78 -27.31
N SER A 563 5.48 16.92 -26.25
CA SER A 563 5.87 18.20 -25.68
C SER A 563 7.37 18.39 -25.75
N THR A 564 7.78 19.62 -26.05
CA THR A 564 9.16 20.09 -25.87
C THR A 564 9.35 20.92 -24.60
N SER A 565 8.26 21.20 -23.87
CA SER A 565 8.24 22.14 -22.73
C SER A 565 7.91 21.49 -21.38
N SER A 566 7.42 20.24 -21.37
CA SER A 566 7.13 19.44 -20.17
C SER A 566 8.15 18.30 -19.99
N ILE A 567 8.39 17.87 -18.75
CA ILE A 567 9.11 16.63 -18.44
C ILE A 567 8.48 15.39 -19.11
N TYR A 568 7.18 15.45 -19.38
CA TYR A 568 6.45 14.44 -20.13
C TYR A 568 6.52 14.78 -21.62
N THR A 569 7.61 14.31 -22.25
CA THR A 569 7.93 14.64 -23.65
C THR A 569 7.03 13.93 -24.65
N LYS A 570 6.47 12.78 -24.27
CA LYS A 570 5.61 11.95 -25.12
C LYS A 570 4.13 12.08 -24.75
N ALA A 571 3.27 12.05 -25.76
CA ALA A 571 1.82 12.05 -25.57
C ALA A 571 1.39 10.89 -24.66
N GLU A 572 1.96 9.71 -24.87
CA GLU A 572 1.68 8.50 -24.09
C GLU A 572 2.02 8.69 -22.60
N GLN A 573 3.17 9.30 -22.30
CA GLN A 573 3.59 9.59 -20.92
C GLN A 573 2.64 10.57 -20.23
N LYS A 574 2.19 11.61 -20.92
CA LYS A 574 1.21 12.55 -20.37
C LYS A 574 -0.12 11.88 -20.05
N GLN A 575 -0.58 11.00 -20.94
CA GLN A 575 -1.82 10.24 -20.74
C GLN A 575 -1.68 9.33 -19.53
N GLN A 576 -0.59 8.58 -19.43
CA GLN A 576 -0.32 7.71 -18.29
C GLN A 576 -0.37 8.48 -16.96
N ILE A 577 0.39 9.58 -16.85
CA ILE A 577 0.47 10.35 -15.61
C ILE A 577 -0.87 11.03 -15.28
N ALA A 578 -1.58 11.54 -16.29
CA ALA A 578 -2.91 12.10 -16.09
C ALA A 578 -3.90 11.04 -15.56
N TRP A 579 -3.82 9.81 -16.05
CA TRP A 579 -4.62 8.69 -15.56
C TRP A 579 -4.26 8.26 -14.15
N GLU A 580 -2.96 8.17 -13.81
CA GLU A 580 -2.51 7.84 -12.46
C GLU A 580 -3.03 8.87 -11.44
N VAL A 581 -2.97 10.16 -11.78
CA VAL A 581 -3.52 11.24 -10.94
C VAL A 581 -5.05 11.19 -10.90
N ALA A 582 -5.73 10.97 -12.02
CA ALA A 582 -7.18 10.85 -12.07
C ALA A 582 -7.68 9.68 -11.19
N TYR A 583 -6.95 8.57 -11.16
CA TYR A 583 -7.24 7.45 -10.27
C TYR A 583 -7.01 7.82 -8.79
N ALA A 584 -5.89 8.48 -8.47
CA ALA A 584 -5.65 8.99 -7.12
C ALA A 584 -6.70 10.02 -6.68
N MET A 585 -7.28 10.78 -7.61
CA MET A 585 -8.42 11.66 -7.36
C MET A 585 -9.73 10.88 -7.21
N ALA A 586 -9.93 9.81 -7.97
CA ALA A 586 -11.12 8.96 -7.91
C ALA A 586 -11.29 8.24 -6.57
N THR A 587 -10.19 7.92 -5.89
CA THR A 587 -10.23 7.37 -4.52
C THR A 587 -10.65 8.42 -3.49
N THR A 588 -10.67 9.71 -3.83
CA THR A 588 -11.18 10.80 -2.99
C THR A 588 -12.65 11.09 -3.30
N GLY A 589 -13.48 11.17 -2.25
CA GLY A 589 -14.95 11.07 -2.38
C GLY A 589 -15.67 12.15 -3.20
N SER A 590 -15.02 13.28 -3.55
CA SER A 590 -15.71 14.38 -4.24
C SER A 590 -16.06 14.09 -5.70
N TYR A 591 -15.28 13.26 -6.40
CA TYR A 591 -15.50 12.97 -7.83
C TYR A 591 -16.44 11.78 -8.08
N LYS A 592 -16.63 10.91 -7.09
CA LYS A 592 -17.47 9.70 -7.23
C LYS A 592 -18.92 10.03 -7.50
N SER A 593 -19.45 11.08 -6.84
CA SER A 593 -20.84 11.52 -7.06
C SER A 593 -21.05 12.05 -8.47
N ASP A 594 -20.19 12.97 -8.93
CA ASP A 594 -20.27 13.55 -10.28
C ASP A 594 -20.09 12.48 -11.37
N ALA A 595 -19.14 11.55 -11.18
CA ALA A 595 -18.95 10.43 -12.09
C ALA A 595 -20.16 9.49 -12.11
N GLY A 596 -20.74 9.21 -10.95
CA GLY A 596 -21.98 8.44 -10.84
C GLY A 596 -23.11 9.09 -11.63
N VAL A 597 -23.34 10.40 -11.46
CA VAL A 597 -24.33 11.16 -12.24
C VAL A 597 -24.03 11.07 -13.73
N TYR A 598 -22.78 11.28 -14.16
CA TYR A 598 -22.39 11.20 -15.57
C TYR A 598 -22.72 9.85 -16.20
N TRP A 599 -22.32 8.75 -15.56
CA TRP A 599 -22.50 7.41 -16.10
C TRP A 599 -23.97 6.95 -16.04
N LEU A 600 -24.66 7.18 -14.92
CA LEU A 600 -26.07 6.84 -14.76
C LEU A 600 -26.96 7.61 -15.73
N SER A 601 -26.62 8.88 -16.03
CA SER A 601 -27.36 9.70 -17.01
C SER A 601 -27.22 9.19 -18.44
N ARG A 602 -26.20 8.38 -18.73
CA ARG A 602 -25.96 7.80 -20.06
C ARG A 602 -26.58 6.42 -20.21
N LEU A 603 -27.15 5.87 -19.15
CA LEU A 603 -27.83 4.58 -19.19
C LEU A 603 -29.31 4.78 -19.51
N ASN A 604 -29.92 3.73 -20.08
CA ASN A 604 -31.35 3.67 -20.31
C ASN A 604 -31.96 2.66 -19.33
N PHE A 605 -32.48 3.14 -18.20
CA PHE A 605 -33.10 2.30 -17.17
C PHE A 605 -34.61 2.45 -17.16
N GLU A 606 -35.31 1.32 -16.97
CA GLU A 606 -36.66 1.31 -16.43
C GLU A 606 -36.54 0.94 -14.94
N TYR A 607 -37.20 1.72 -14.07
CA TYR A 607 -37.21 1.47 -12.63
C TYR A 607 -38.44 0.61 -12.28
N PHE A 608 -38.24 -0.54 -11.63
CA PHE A 608 -39.32 -1.48 -11.29
C PHE A 608 -39.71 -1.41 -9.81
N ASP A 609 -38.90 -0.72 -9.02
CA ASP A 609 -39.09 -0.47 -7.60
C ASP A 609 -39.18 1.05 -7.36
N ASP A 610 -40.35 1.51 -6.89
CA ASP A 610 -40.62 2.91 -6.58
C ASP A 610 -39.68 3.43 -5.47
N SER A 611 -39.33 2.58 -4.50
CA SER A 611 -38.42 2.94 -3.39
C SER A 611 -36.97 3.07 -3.88
N PHE A 612 -36.55 2.25 -4.85
CA PHE A 612 -35.26 2.45 -5.53
C PHE A 612 -35.26 3.73 -6.37
N LEU A 613 -36.36 4.05 -7.06
CA LEU A 613 -36.50 5.30 -7.80
C LEU A 613 -36.42 6.53 -6.87
N GLU A 614 -37.05 6.48 -5.70
CA GLU A 614 -36.96 7.53 -4.69
C GLU A 614 -35.54 7.67 -4.13
N TYR A 615 -34.87 6.55 -3.82
CA TYR A 615 -33.46 6.55 -3.45
C TYR A 615 -32.59 7.24 -4.51
N MET A 616 -32.80 6.92 -5.80
CA MET A 616 -32.08 7.52 -6.90
C MET A 616 -32.36 9.02 -7.04
N LYS A 617 -33.61 9.46 -6.88
CA LYS A 617 -33.99 10.88 -6.89
C LYS A 617 -33.40 11.65 -5.71
N SER A 618 -33.20 11.01 -4.56
CA SER A 618 -32.60 11.62 -3.37
C SER A 618 -31.08 11.74 -3.50
N ASN A 619 -30.41 10.64 -3.83
CA ASN A 619 -28.95 10.51 -3.78
C ASN A 619 -28.26 10.90 -5.10
N TYR A 620 -28.96 10.77 -6.23
CA TYR A 620 -28.48 11.11 -7.58
C TYR A 620 -29.44 12.06 -8.28
N LYS A 621 -29.97 13.05 -7.52
CA LYS A 621 -30.97 14.03 -7.99
C LYS A 621 -30.63 14.68 -9.34
N ASP A 622 -29.34 14.89 -9.59
CA ASP A 622 -28.85 15.56 -10.80
C ASP A 622 -29.07 14.73 -12.06
N VAL A 623 -29.21 13.40 -11.96
CA VAL A 623 -29.61 12.53 -13.06
C VAL A 623 -31.00 12.92 -13.60
N PHE A 624 -31.91 13.35 -12.71
CA PHE A 624 -33.31 13.62 -13.01
C PHE A 624 -33.62 15.10 -13.28
N LYS A 625 -32.62 15.98 -13.18
CA LYS A 625 -32.82 17.41 -13.46
C LYS A 625 -33.02 17.63 -14.96
N THR A 626 -33.95 18.50 -15.31
CA THR A 626 -34.12 19.02 -16.68
C THR A 626 -32.87 19.74 -17.20
N GLU A 627 -32.05 20.29 -16.30
CA GLU A 627 -30.77 20.95 -16.62
C GLU A 627 -29.56 20.02 -16.52
N ASN A 628 -29.76 18.69 -16.45
CA ASN A 628 -28.66 17.74 -16.42
C ASN A 628 -27.77 17.90 -17.67
N PRO A 629 -26.50 18.32 -17.53
CA PRO A 629 -25.62 18.60 -18.67
C PRO A 629 -25.31 17.34 -19.50
N TYR A 630 -25.55 16.15 -18.94
CA TYR A 630 -25.28 14.87 -19.57
C TYR A 630 -26.52 14.21 -20.15
N ALA A 631 -27.71 14.80 -20.00
CA ALA A 631 -28.96 14.23 -20.53
C ALA A 631 -28.96 14.10 -22.07
N SER A 632 -28.16 14.92 -22.75
CA SER A 632 -28.00 14.91 -24.21
C SER A 632 -26.85 14.02 -24.71
N ALA A 633 -26.06 13.42 -23.80
CA ALA A 633 -24.96 12.56 -24.17
C ALA A 633 -25.46 11.24 -24.80
N THR A 634 -24.66 10.66 -25.70
CA THR A 634 -24.97 9.36 -26.33
C THR A 634 -25.26 8.32 -25.26
N LYS A 635 -26.47 7.74 -25.36
CA LYS A 635 -26.91 6.66 -24.48
C LYS A 635 -26.11 5.40 -24.75
N ILE A 636 -25.71 4.75 -23.68
CA ILE A 636 -25.03 3.47 -23.67
C ILE A 636 -26.14 2.43 -23.62
N ASP A 637 -26.37 1.78 -24.76
CA ASP A 637 -27.28 0.65 -24.82
C ASP A 637 -26.54 -0.61 -24.39
N LEU A 638 -26.87 -1.14 -23.20
CA LEU A 638 -26.24 -2.36 -22.72
C LEU A 638 -26.78 -3.63 -23.42
N ALA A 639 -27.77 -3.51 -24.33
CA ALA A 639 -28.50 -4.66 -24.90
C ALA A 639 -27.76 -5.35 -26.04
N SER A 640 -27.11 -4.56 -26.89
CA SER A 640 -26.32 -5.03 -28.05
C SER A 640 -25.11 -5.93 -27.72
N ILE A 641 -24.86 -6.24 -26.44
CA ILE A 641 -23.69 -7.00 -25.96
C ILE A 641 -24.01 -8.48 -25.71
N TRP A 642 -25.27 -8.85 -25.48
CA TRP A 642 -25.65 -10.21 -25.06
C TRP A 642 -26.07 -11.14 -26.21
N GLU A 643 -26.20 -10.63 -27.44
CA GLU A 643 -26.49 -11.43 -28.64
C GLU A 643 -25.23 -11.91 -29.38
N ALA A 644 -24.03 -11.46 -28.98
CA ALA A 644 -22.79 -11.99 -29.53
C ALA A 644 -22.49 -13.32 -28.88
#